data_AF-A0A2D8MX82-F1
#
_entry.id   AF-A0A2D8MX82-F1
#
_cell.length_a   1.000
_cell.length_b   1.000
_cell.length_c   1.000
_cell.angle_alpha   90.00
_cell.angle_beta   90.00
_cell.angle_gamma   90.00
#
_symmetry.space_group_name_H-M   'P 1'
#
loop_
_entity.id
_entity.type
_entity.pdbx_description
1 polymer ?
#
loop_
_entity_poly.entity_id
_entity_poly.type
_entity_poly.pdbx_seq_one_letter_code
_entity_poly.pdbx_strand_id
1 'polypeptide(L)'
;MDVGPFFSATFQPQRSGVAGHTHKGIAIRLSREPGAAVCFDTELLRMSAGWEGLFVDFHKNREGLGGLPRIGSESLFSNYPVCGWVKDGEFRDPRKLPFGPMPDALGKYKGLYRSAKGTVLSYEVAGVGILELPGIERGENAGVFTRAIEVEKAAHSLFMMVCPAVGERVDLAPADSLELLAFEKNGETTLVAACAGKLSVRTLEKRKNVRVIALEVSAGEHPRRVKVSAWHGKKEQLPAVLALVGRSRSPAAAELAPLLKGGPKRWGEPLITKGVLGSGGAYVVDTLTPPFDNPWKAMLFFGGHDFFSNGDAAICSVYGDVWIVGGIDDKLERITWRRFATGLFQPLGLRIVEDRIYVLGRDQITRLHDLNGDGEADYYENFNNDCQVTPHSHEYTTNLHTDPAGNFYYMKCSNDSRSEHDGSAIRVSKDGKKFELFATGFRNPNGLGVGPDGTVTVGDQEGTWVPATRLDFVRKGAFCGYMPSHHRTIAPKIYDPPLCWIPKSVDNSAGGQAWASPEGWGPLSGHLFHLSYGQCRALLVLSEEVDGQAQGGVVPMPWKFNAGSMRGRVNPSDRQLYISGLKGWQTTSPRDGAFERVRYTGEKVYLPVALGVKKSGLKLTFSEPLEPESASSPSRYSVERWNYRWTKNYGSKDWLFSNPDKMGRDRMQVSSAKLSADGRSVFLEIAGLAPVMQMQIRYRLRSVDGRDVRGDIFHTIHKLGAD
;
A
#
# COMPACT_ATOMS: atom_id res chain seq x y z
N MET A 1 -4.15 -2.91 -20.65
CA MET A 1 -3.43 -3.62 -19.56
C MET A 1 -4.23 -4.84 -19.16
N ASP A 2 -3.59 -5.99 -19.04
CA ASP A 2 -4.18 -7.17 -18.41
C ASP A 2 -3.94 -7.14 -16.89
N VAL A 3 -4.96 -6.81 -16.10
CA VAL A 3 -4.90 -6.80 -14.63
C VAL A 3 -5.17 -8.17 -13.99
N GLY A 4 -5.28 -9.22 -14.81
CA GLY A 4 -5.48 -10.58 -14.35
C GLY A 4 -6.95 -11.01 -14.22
N PRO A 5 -7.20 -12.14 -13.52
CA PRO A 5 -8.52 -12.75 -13.40
C PRO A 5 -9.43 -12.04 -12.39
N PHE A 6 -8.86 -11.21 -11.51
CA PHE A 6 -9.60 -10.32 -10.63
C PHE A 6 -8.83 -9.01 -10.45
N PHE A 7 -9.50 -7.96 -9.95
CA PHE A 7 -8.87 -6.69 -9.61
C PHE A 7 -9.55 -6.08 -8.38
N SER A 8 -8.75 -5.69 -7.40
CA SER A 8 -9.24 -5.17 -6.12
C SER A 8 -9.11 -3.65 -6.08
N ALA A 9 -10.18 -2.97 -5.71
CA ALA A 9 -10.23 -1.52 -5.63
C ALA A 9 -11.43 -1.03 -4.82
N THR A 10 -11.46 0.28 -4.57
CA THR A 10 -12.72 0.97 -4.30
C THR A 10 -13.43 1.23 -5.62
N PHE A 11 -14.56 0.56 -5.86
CA PHE A 11 -15.31 0.67 -7.11
C PHE A 11 -16.50 1.64 -6.99
N GLN A 12 -16.63 2.49 -8.01
CA GLN A 12 -17.85 3.24 -8.27
C GLN A 12 -18.82 2.45 -9.15
N PRO A 13 -20.14 2.60 -8.96
CA PRO A 13 -21.11 2.12 -9.94
C PRO A 13 -21.05 2.98 -11.22
N GLN A 14 -21.50 2.44 -12.36
CA GLN A 14 -21.58 3.20 -13.63
C GLN A 14 -22.68 4.27 -13.61
N ARG A 15 -23.75 4.07 -12.83
CA ARG A 15 -24.81 5.05 -12.59
C ARG A 15 -25.04 5.20 -11.09
N SER A 16 -25.53 6.36 -10.66
CA SER A 16 -26.05 6.54 -9.31
C SER A 16 -27.23 5.59 -9.11
N GLY A 17 -27.04 4.61 -8.23
CA GLY A 17 -28.01 3.54 -8.01
C GLY A 17 -27.95 2.99 -6.60
N VAL A 18 -28.63 1.86 -6.41
CA VAL A 18 -28.81 1.15 -5.13
C VAL A 18 -27.51 0.80 -4.41
N ALA A 19 -26.42 0.52 -5.12
CA ALA A 19 -25.23 -0.14 -4.58
C ALA A 19 -24.22 0.75 -3.82
N GLY A 20 -24.27 2.08 -3.99
CA GLY A 20 -23.22 2.96 -3.46
C GLY A 20 -21.81 2.57 -3.96
N HIS A 21 -20.77 3.08 -3.30
CA HIS A 21 -19.40 2.62 -3.53
C HIS A 21 -19.18 1.23 -2.90
N THR A 22 -18.35 0.40 -3.51
CA THR A 22 -17.79 -0.79 -2.85
C THR A 22 -16.37 -0.48 -2.40
N HIS A 23 -16.13 -0.23 -1.11
CA HIS A 23 -14.86 0.31 -0.63
C HIS A 23 -13.69 -0.68 -0.73
N LYS A 24 -13.91 -1.93 -0.34
CA LYS A 24 -12.95 -3.03 -0.53
C LYS A 24 -13.54 -4.09 -1.44
N GLY A 25 -13.67 -3.72 -2.71
CA GLY A 25 -14.26 -4.57 -3.74
C GLY A 25 -13.22 -5.43 -4.44
N ILE A 26 -13.61 -6.65 -4.80
CA ILE A 26 -12.86 -7.55 -5.68
C ILE A 26 -13.72 -7.75 -6.92
N ALA A 27 -13.37 -7.10 -8.03
CA ALA A 27 -13.95 -7.40 -9.33
C ALA A 27 -13.39 -8.73 -9.83
N ILE A 28 -14.23 -9.71 -10.10
CA ILE A 28 -13.86 -11.06 -10.54
C ILE A 28 -14.36 -11.24 -11.97
N ARG A 29 -13.44 -11.58 -12.87
CA ARG A 29 -13.76 -11.86 -14.27
C ARG A 29 -14.35 -13.27 -14.38
N LEU A 30 -15.55 -13.36 -14.95
CA LEU A 30 -16.27 -14.61 -15.17
C LEU A 30 -16.07 -15.15 -16.60
N SER A 31 -15.97 -14.25 -17.59
CA SER A 31 -15.65 -14.59 -18.98
C SER A 31 -14.94 -13.43 -19.68
N ARG A 32 -14.15 -13.74 -20.73
CA ARG A 32 -13.45 -12.72 -21.54
C ARG A 32 -14.29 -12.29 -22.75
N GLU A 33 -14.85 -13.25 -23.48
CA GLU A 33 -15.64 -12.99 -24.69
C GLU A 33 -16.80 -13.99 -24.75
N PRO A 34 -18.07 -13.54 -24.69
CA PRO A 34 -18.48 -12.19 -24.26
C PRO A 34 -18.02 -11.89 -22.82
N GLY A 35 -17.65 -10.64 -22.55
CA GLY A 35 -17.13 -10.24 -21.24
C GLY A 35 -18.19 -10.27 -20.14
N ALA A 36 -17.85 -10.79 -18.96
CA ALA A 36 -18.71 -10.71 -17.77
C ALA A 36 -17.90 -10.70 -16.48
N ALA A 37 -18.42 -10.03 -15.46
CA ALA A 37 -17.78 -9.91 -14.17
C ALA A 37 -18.78 -9.66 -13.03
N VAL A 38 -18.32 -9.92 -11.81
CA VAL A 38 -19.01 -9.55 -10.56
C VAL A 38 -18.06 -8.78 -9.67
N CYS A 39 -18.58 -8.02 -8.70
CA CYS A 39 -17.80 -7.38 -7.66
C CYS A 39 -18.21 -7.93 -6.30
N PHE A 40 -17.24 -8.45 -5.55
CA PHE A 40 -17.44 -8.94 -4.19
C PHE A 40 -16.94 -7.90 -3.18
N ASP A 41 -17.78 -7.52 -2.24
CA ASP A 41 -17.49 -6.59 -1.15
C ASP A 41 -17.00 -7.38 0.06
N THR A 42 -15.72 -7.25 0.38
CA THR A 42 -15.07 -8.00 1.47
C THR A 42 -15.45 -7.50 2.86
N GLU A 43 -15.99 -6.28 2.99
CA GLU A 43 -16.38 -5.71 4.28
C GLU A 43 -17.76 -6.20 4.70
N LEU A 44 -18.65 -6.35 3.73
CA LEU A 44 -20.04 -6.75 3.93
C LEU A 44 -20.35 -8.18 3.47
N LEU A 45 -19.36 -8.91 2.95
CA LEU A 45 -19.46 -10.30 2.45
C LEU A 45 -20.62 -10.49 1.47
N ARG A 46 -20.72 -9.61 0.48
CA ARG A 46 -21.82 -9.58 -0.50
C ARG A 46 -21.30 -9.47 -1.92
N MET A 47 -22.05 -10.02 -2.87
CA MET A 47 -21.90 -9.62 -4.28
C MET A 47 -22.54 -8.24 -4.45
N SER A 48 -21.73 -7.21 -4.63
CA SER A 48 -22.22 -5.82 -4.73
C SER A 48 -22.83 -5.52 -6.09
N ALA A 49 -22.28 -6.10 -7.16
CA ALA A 49 -22.80 -5.95 -8.52
C ALA A 49 -22.38 -7.12 -9.44
N GLY A 50 -23.12 -7.30 -10.54
CA GLY A 50 -22.73 -8.14 -11.67
C GLY A 50 -23.07 -7.44 -12.99
N TRP A 51 -22.18 -7.57 -13.98
CA TRP A 51 -22.32 -6.90 -15.28
C TRP A 51 -21.71 -7.72 -16.41
N GLU A 52 -22.18 -7.44 -17.61
CA GLU A 52 -21.62 -7.93 -18.86
C GLU A 52 -20.96 -6.77 -19.63
N GLY A 53 -19.90 -7.07 -20.38
CA GLY A 53 -19.14 -6.09 -21.15
C GLY A 53 -17.73 -5.87 -20.61
N LEU A 54 -17.31 -4.60 -20.52
CA LEU A 54 -15.96 -4.21 -20.10
C LEU A 54 -15.73 -4.65 -18.64
N PHE A 55 -14.51 -5.10 -18.33
CA PHE A 55 -14.19 -5.58 -16.99
C PHE A 55 -14.15 -4.45 -15.95
N VAL A 56 -13.22 -3.52 -16.09
CA VAL A 56 -13.05 -2.37 -15.19
C VAL A 56 -12.84 -1.13 -16.04
N ASP A 57 -13.49 -0.04 -15.66
CA ASP A 57 -13.31 1.28 -16.28
C ASP A 57 -12.39 2.13 -15.39
N PHE A 58 -11.14 2.28 -15.82
CA PHE A 58 -10.11 3.00 -15.07
C PHE A 58 -10.25 4.51 -15.24
N HIS A 59 -9.93 5.24 -14.18
CA HIS A 59 -9.91 6.71 -14.23
C HIS A 59 -8.89 7.21 -15.27
N LYS A 60 -9.24 8.23 -16.06
CA LYS A 60 -8.40 8.66 -17.20
C LYS A 60 -7.14 9.43 -16.79
N ASN A 61 -7.14 10.11 -15.65
CA ASN A 61 -5.98 10.90 -15.20
C ASN A 61 -4.96 10.03 -14.47
N ARG A 62 -3.68 10.34 -14.67
CA ARG A 62 -2.54 9.68 -14.03
C ARG A 62 -2.59 8.17 -14.19
N GLU A 63 -2.86 7.75 -15.43
CA GLU A 63 -2.79 6.34 -15.80
C GLU A 63 -3.71 5.45 -14.93
N GLY A 64 -4.85 5.95 -14.43
CA GLY A 64 -5.73 5.21 -13.53
C GLY A 64 -5.63 5.58 -12.05
N LEU A 65 -4.57 6.28 -11.63
CA LEU A 65 -4.32 6.59 -10.21
C LEU A 65 -4.91 7.93 -9.76
N GLY A 66 -5.42 8.75 -10.68
CA GLY A 66 -5.99 10.07 -10.36
C GLY A 66 -7.38 10.03 -9.71
N GLY A 67 -8.00 8.86 -9.61
CA GLY A 67 -9.37 8.71 -9.11
C GLY A 67 -9.74 7.25 -8.89
N LEU A 68 -11.00 7.01 -8.55
CA LEU A 68 -11.52 5.66 -8.35
C LEU A 68 -11.88 5.00 -9.69
N PRO A 69 -11.61 3.70 -9.89
CA PRO A 69 -12.17 2.95 -11.00
C PRO A 69 -13.69 2.76 -10.83
N ARG A 70 -14.38 2.53 -11.94
CA ARG A 70 -15.78 2.08 -11.95
C ARG A 70 -15.85 0.60 -12.36
N ILE A 71 -16.96 -0.06 -12.02
CA ILE A 71 -17.32 -1.31 -12.70
C ILE A 71 -17.39 -1.05 -14.21
N GLY A 72 -17.00 -2.00 -15.06
CA GLY A 72 -16.75 -1.67 -16.46
C GLY A 72 -18.01 -1.42 -17.31
N SER A 73 -19.19 -1.83 -16.87
CA SER A 73 -20.45 -1.63 -17.61
C SER A 73 -21.65 -1.51 -16.67
N GLU A 74 -22.82 -1.17 -17.21
CA GLU A 74 -24.05 -1.07 -16.41
C GLU A 74 -24.36 -2.41 -15.75
N SER A 75 -24.68 -2.37 -14.46
CA SER A 75 -24.92 -3.58 -13.69
C SER A 75 -26.26 -4.19 -14.03
N LEU A 76 -26.28 -5.50 -14.29
CA LEU A 76 -27.52 -6.28 -14.42
C LEU A 76 -28.17 -6.53 -13.06
N PHE A 77 -27.38 -6.55 -11.99
CA PHE A 77 -27.88 -6.42 -10.63
C PHE A 77 -26.91 -5.61 -9.76
N SER A 78 -27.46 -4.91 -8.77
CA SER A 78 -26.74 -4.09 -7.81
C SER A 78 -27.36 -4.26 -6.43
N ASN A 79 -26.60 -4.73 -5.45
CA ASN A 79 -27.08 -4.96 -4.09
C ASN A 79 -26.86 -3.75 -3.18
N TYR A 80 -27.73 -3.59 -2.19
CA TYR A 80 -27.60 -2.53 -1.17
C TYR A 80 -26.35 -2.77 -0.29
N PRO A 81 -25.72 -1.70 0.24
CA PRO A 81 -24.58 -1.81 1.16
C PRO A 81 -25.07 -2.20 2.56
N VAL A 82 -25.50 -3.45 2.69
CA VAL A 82 -25.87 -4.14 3.93
C VAL A 82 -25.15 -5.49 3.94
N CYS A 83 -25.10 -6.21 5.06
CA CYS A 83 -24.49 -7.55 5.08
C CYS A 83 -25.05 -8.42 3.96
N GLY A 84 -24.19 -9.18 3.28
CA GLY A 84 -24.58 -10.16 2.27
C GLY A 84 -25.16 -11.42 2.87
N TRP A 85 -24.82 -11.69 4.14
CA TRP A 85 -25.29 -12.83 4.90
C TRP A 85 -25.73 -12.43 6.30
N VAL A 86 -26.74 -13.11 6.83
CA VAL A 86 -27.26 -12.91 8.17
C VAL A 86 -27.79 -14.21 8.77
N LYS A 87 -27.76 -14.33 10.09
CA LYS A 87 -28.30 -15.48 10.84
C LYS A 87 -29.78 -15.30 11.22
N ASP A 88 -30.18 -14.08 11.53
CA ASP A 88 -31.53 -13.70 12.00
C ASP A 88 -32.49 -13.33 10.85
N GLY A 89 -31.97 -13.19 9.63
CA GLY A 89 -32.74 -12.84 8.45
C GLY A 89 -32.90 -11.33 8.21
N GLU A 90 -32.29 -10.46 9.03
CA GLU A 90 -32.36 -9.01 8.92
C GLU A 90 -31.10 -8.40 8.28
N PHE A 91 -31.18 -8.04 7.00
CA PHE A 91 -30.06 -7.42 6.29
C PHE A 91 -29.88 -5.95 6.67
N ARG A 92 -28.77 -5.64 7.35
CA ARG A 92 -28.35 -4.29 7.72
C ARG A 92 -26.83 -4.12 7.64
N ASP A 93 -26.35 -2.88 7.61
CA ASP A 93 -24.94 -2.59 7.86
C ASP A 93 -24.73 -2.44 9.38
N PRO A 94 -23.93 -3.31 10.03
CA PRO A 94 -23.70 -3.27 11.47
C PRO A 94 -22.67 -2.21 11.89
N ARG A 95 -21.98 -1.59 10.93
CA ARG A 95 -20.86 -0.70 11.20
C ARG A 95 -21.34 0.71 11.54
N LYS A 96 -20.63 1.37 12.45
CA LYS A 96 -20.90 2.77 12.85
C LYS A 96 -20.56 3.74 11.72
N LEU A 97 -19.36 3.59 11.16
CA LEU A 97 -18.95 4.21 9.91
C LEU A 97 -18.96 3.13 8.84
N PRO A 98 -19.35 3.43 7.59
CA PRO A 98 -19.48 2.43 6.53
C PRO A 98 -18.11 2.05 5.93
N PHE A 99 -17.04 2.03 6.74
CA PHE A 99 -15.66 1.78 6.33
C PHE A 99 -15.03 0.75 7.27
N GLY A 100 -14.30 -0.22 6.72
CA GLY A 100 -13.71 -1.34 7.47
C GLY A 100 -14.60 -2.60 7.48
N PRO A 101 -14.03 -3.75 7.89
CA PRO A 101 -14.77 -5.00 7.96
C PRO A 101 -15.90 -4.93 9.00
N MET A 102 -16.95 -5.73 8.78
CA MET A 102 -17.96 -5.96 9.81
C MET A 102 -17.35 -6.67 11.06
N PRO A 103 -18.02 -6.64 12.22
CA PRO A 103 -17.56 -7.39 13.39
C PRO A 103 -17.34 -8.89 13.08
N ASP A 104 -16.20 -9.45 13.54
CA ASP A 104 -15.79 -10.84 13.30
C ASP A 104 -16.89 -11.87 13.67
N ALA A 105 -17.66 -11.60 14.73
CA ALA A 105 -18.75 -12.48 15.17
C ALA A 105 -19.92 -12.58 14.15
N LEU A 106 -20.05 -11.61 13.26
CA LEU A 106 -21.05 -11.61 12.18
C LEU A 106 -20.48 -12.21 10.90
N GLY A 107 -19.24 -11.88 10.57
CA GLY A 107 -18.54 -12.50 9.47
C GLY A 107 -17.14 -11.95 9.23
N LYS A 108 -16.32 -12.74 8.54
CA LYS A 108 -14.91 -12.44 8.30
C LYS A 108 -14.45 -12.97 6.94
N TYR A 109 -13.91 -12.09 6.09
CA TYR A 109 -13.25 -12.49 4.85
C TYR A 109 -11.93 -13.21 5.14
N LYS A 110 -11.66 -14.36 4.51
CA LYS A 110 -10.45 -15.15 4.72
C LYS A 110 -9.48 -15.12 3.54
N GLY A 111 -9.96 -14.79 2.34
CA GLY A 111 -9.14 -14.71 1.15
C GLY A 111 -9.83 -15.27 -0.08
N LEU A 112 -9.05 -15.44 -1.14
CA LEU A 112 -9.52 -16.06 -2.38
C LEU A 112 -8.51 -17.06 -2.93
N TYR A 113 -9.02 -18.08 -3.60
CA TYR A 113 -8.26 -19.10 -4.29
C TYR A 113 -8.44 -18.97 -5.80
N ARG A 114 -7.35 -19.15 -6.53
CA ARG A 114 -7.35 -19.29 -7.97
C ARG A 114 -7.35 -20.77 -8.32
N SER A 115 -8.24 -21.12 -9.25
CA SER A 115 -8.41 -22.49 -9.73
C SER A 115 -8.62 -22.50 -11.24
N ALA A 116 -8.60 -23.70 -11.82
CA ALA A 116 -8.97 -23.92 -13.22
C ALA A 116 -10.42 -23.49 -13.56
N LYS A 117 -11.31 -23.41 -12.56
CA LYS A 117 -12.72 -23.07 -12.74
C LYS A 117 -13.05 -21.60 -12.50
N GLY A 118 -12.14 -20.84 -11.89
CA GLY A 118 -12.38 -19.44 -11.54
C GLY A 118 -11.76 -19.03 -10.21
N THR A 119 -12.29 -17.96 -9.62
CA THR A 119 -11.91 -17.48 -8.27
C THR A 119 -12.88 -18.08 -7.27
N VAL A 120 -12.39 -18.85 -6.30
CA VAL A 120 -13.19 -19.30 -5.15
C VAL A 120 -12.95 -18.33 -4.00
N LEU A 121 -14.02 -17.70 -3.50
CA LEU A 121 -13.99 -16.85 -2.33
C LEU A 121 -14.10 -17.71 -1.07
N SER A 122 -13.35 -17.35 -0.03
CA SER A 122 -13.41 -17.99 1.29
C SER A 122 -13.66 -16.95 2.36
N TYR A 123 -14.71 -17.18 3.15
CA TYR A 123 -15.11 -16.31 4.24
C TYR A 123 -15.89 -17.08 5.29
N GLU A 124 -16.17 -16.44 6.42
CA GLU A 124 -16.92 -17.00 7.53
C GLU A 124 -18.15 -16.11 7.80
N VAL A 125 -19.27 -16.71 8.18
CA VAL A 125 -20.50 -16.02 8.58
C VAL A 125 -21.00 -16.65 9.86
N ALA A 126 -21.15 -15.86 10.93
CA ALA A 126 -21.62 -16.32 12.23
C ALA A 126 -20.93 -17.60 12.75
N GLY A 127 -19.61 -17.74 12.52
CA GLY A 127 -18.82 -18.91 12.91
C GLY A 127 -18.85 -20.08 11.94
N VAL A 128 -19.50 -19.97 10.78
CA VAL A 128 -19.63 -21.03 9.76
C VAL A 128 -18.78 -20.68 8.53
N GLY A 129 -17.91 -21.59 8.09
CA GLY A 129 -17.13 -21.42 6.88
C GLY A 129 -17.98 -21.47 5.61
N ILE A 130 -17.67 -20.58 4.66
CA ILE A 130 -18.32 -20.48 3.36
C ILE A 130 -17.25 -20.48 2.27
N LEU A 131 -17.45 -21.34 1.27
CA LEU A 131 -16.77 -21.26 -0.02
C LEU A 131 -17.77 -20.85 -1.08
N GLU A 132 -17.36 -19.93 -1.95
CA GLU A 132 -18.23 -19.43 -3.01
C GLU A 132 -17.48 -19.27 -4.33
N LEU A 133 -18.01 -19.90 -5.38
CA LEU A 133 -17.53 -19.76 -6.75
C LEU A 133 -18.58 -19.01 -7.59
N PRO A 134 -18.37 -17.71 -7.87
CA PRO A 134 -19.18 -17.00 -8.85
C PRO A 134 -18.85 -17.47 -10.27
N GLY A 135 -19.87 -17.52 -11.12
CA GLY A 135 -19.79 -17.98 -12.50
C GLY A 135 -20.83 -17.32 -13.39
N ILE A 136 -20.77 -17.64 -14.68
CA ILE A 136 -21.77 -17.24 -15.66
C ILE A 136 -22.05 -18.40 -16.60
N GLU A 137 -23.32 -18.62 -16.90
CA GLU A 137 -23.77 -19.61 -17.87
C GLU A 137 -24.43 -18.91 -19.06
N ARG A 138 -24.18 -19.45 -20.25
CA ARG A 138 -24.56 -18.83 -21.51
C ARG A 138 -25.58 -19.68 -22.25
N GLY A 139 -26.69 -19.05 -22.63
CA GLY A 139 -27.62 -19.55 -23.65
C GLY A 139 -27.50 -18.72 -24.92
N GLU A 140 -28.33 -19.04 -25.91
CA GLU A 140 -28.29 -18.47 -27.27
C GLU A 140 -28.35 -16.93 -27.29
N ASN A 141 -28.98 -16.29 -26.29
CA ASN A 141 -29.05 -14.82 -26.15
C ASN A 141 -29.16 -14.33 -24.68
N ALA A 142 -28.68 -15.10 -23.70
CA ALA A 142 -28.78 -14.73 -22.29
C ALA A 142 -27.56 -15.20 -21.48
N GLY A 143 -27.04 -14.33 -20.62
CA GLY A 143 -26.08 -14.65 -19.57
C GLY A 143 -26.77 -14.77 -18.22
N VAL A 144 -26.66 -15.93 -17.56
CA VAL A 144 -27.20 -16.15 -16.23
C VAL A 144 -26.03 -16.21 -15.25
N PHE A 145 -26.00 -15.28 -14.29
CA PHE A 145 -24.98 -15.28 -13.25
C PHE A 145 -25.27 -16.42 -12.28
N THR A 146 -24.25 -17.18 -11.93
CA THR A 146 -24.36 -18.29 -11.01
C THR A 146 -23.44 -18.09 -9.82
N ARG A 147 -23.84 -18.62 -8.67
CA ARG A 147 -22.98 -18.74 -7.48
C ARG A 147 -23.14 -20.15 -6.97
N ALA A 148 -22.05 -20.93 -7.02
CA ALA A 148 -21.97 -22.22 -6.34
C ALA A 148 -21.42 -21.97 -4.93
N ILE A 149 -22.17 -22.37 -3.91
CA ILE A 149 -21.90 -22.06 -2.51
C ILE A 149 -21.81 -23.36 -1.74
N GLU A 150 -20.73 -23.52 -0.99
CA GLU A 150 -20.57 -24.57 0.00
C GLU A 150 -20.56 -23.93 1.39
N VAL A 151 -21.51 -24.33 2.21
CA VAL A 151 -21.65 -23.92 3.61
C VAL A 151 -21.21 -25.10 4.45
N GLU A 152 -20.27 -24.89 5.37
CA GLU A 152 -19.89 -25.92 6.34
C GLU A 152 -21.09 -26.37 7.19
N LYS A 153 -20.89 -27.41 8.02
CA LYS A 153 -21.93 -27.80 8.98
C LYS A 153 -22.34 -26.60 9.84
N ALA A 154 -23.64 -26.40 10.00
CA ALA A 154 -24.19 -25.21 10.65
C ALA A 154 -25.34 -25.61 11.58
N ALA A 155 -25.26 -25.18 12.85
CA ALA A 155 -26.30 -25.42 13.84
C ALA A 155 -27.53 -24.49 13.71
N HIS A 156 -27.53 -23.61 12.70
CA HIS A 156 -28.58 -22.63 12.46
C HIS A 156 -28.68 -22.32 10.96
N SER A 157 -29.84 -21.87 10.50
CA SER A 157 -30.01 -21.41 9.12
C SER A 157 -29.23 -20.12 8.89
N LEU A 158 -28.74 -19.95 7.66
CA LEU A 158 -28.12 -18.71 7.19
C LEU A 158 -28.91 -18.17 5.99
N PHE A 159 -29.02 -16.85 5.91
CA PHE A 159 -29.73 -16.17 4.83
C PHE A 159 -28.75 -15.29 4.04
N MET A 160 -28.70 -15.49 2.73
CA MET A 160 -27.88 -14.72 1.82
C MET A 160 -28.73 -13.79 0.96
N MET A 161 -28.37 -12.52 0.88
CA MET A 161 -28.96 -11.60 -0.08
C MET A 161 -28.47 -11.96 -1.49
N VAL A 162 -29.42 -12.16 -2.42
CA VAL A 162 -29.14 -12.47 -3.82
C VAL A 162 -29.15 -11.19 -4.65
N CYS A 163 -30.32 -10.54 -4.74
CA CYS A 163 -30.53 -9.30 -5.48
C CYS A 163 -31.75 -8.53 -4.95
N PRO A 164 -31.95 -7.25 -5.32
CA PRO A 164 -33.21 -6.54 -5.08
C PRO A 164 -34.41 -7.21 -5.78
N ALA A 165 -35.60 -7.14 -5.16
CA ALA A 165 -36.87 -7.56 -5.74
C ALA A 165 -37.66 -6.33 -6.22
N VAL A 166 -37.54 -6.01 -7.51
CA VAL A 166 -38.09 -4.78 -8.10
C VAL A 166 -39.26 -5.13 -9.03
N GLY A 167 -40.40 -4.47 -8.83
CA GLY A 167 -41.60 -4.70 -9.66
C GLY A 167 -42.62 -5.64 -9.05
N GLU A 168 -43.54 -6.13 -9.85
CA GLU A 168 -44.60 -7.04 -9.42
C GLU A 168 -44.12 -8.49 -9.49
N ARG A 169 -44.59 -9.34 -8.56
CA ARG A 169 -44.22 -10.76 -8.57
C ARG A 169 -44.89 -11.45 -9.75
N VAL A 170 -44.13 -12.29 -10.45
CA VAL A 170 -44.64 -13.13 -11.53
C VAL A 170 -44.75 -14.56 -11.03
N ASP A 171 -45.90 -15.17 -11.27
CA ASP A 171 -46.11 -16.58 -11.00
C ASP A 171 -45.48 -17.42 -12.11
N LEU A 172 -44.57 -18.31 -11.72
CA LEU A 172 -43.90 -19.24 -12.62
C LEU A 172 -44.45 -20.64 -12.37
N ALA A 173 -44.51 -21.44 -13.43
CA ALA A 173 -44.84 -22.86 -13.29
C ALA A 173 -43.84 -23.53 -12.32
N PRO A 174 -44.30 -24.46 -11.47
CA PRO A 174 -43.42 -25.23 -10.61
C PRO A 174 -42.31 -25.90 -11.44
N ALA A 175 -41.09 -25.87 -10.92
CA ALA A 175 -39.95 -26.49 -11.54
C ALA A 175 -39.39 -27.54 -10.59
N ASP A 176 -39.39 -28.81 -11.01
CA ASP A 176 -38.86 -29.89 -10.17
C ASP A 176 -37.46 -29.56 -9.65
N SER A 177 -37.22 -29.71 -8.35
CA SER A 177 -35.93 -29.48 -7.67
C SER A 177 -35.35 -28.05 -7.75
N LEU A 178 -36.13 -27.07 -8.22
CA LEU A 178 -35.75 -25.66 -8.28
C LEU A 178 -36.77 -24.77 -7.56
N GLU A 179 -36.28 -23.93 -6.67
CA GLU A 179 -37.04 -22.82 -6.12
C GLU A 179 -36.92 -21.62 -7.06
N LEU A 180 -38.03 -21.01 -7.46
CA LEU A 180 -38.07 -19.91 -8.43
C LEU A 180 -38.77 -18.69 -7.85
N LEU A 181 -38.18 -17.52 -8.04
CA LEU A 181 -38.83 -16.22 -7.85
C LEU A 181 -38.56 -15.31 -9.04
N ALA A 182 -39.61 -14.68 -9.57
CA ALA A 182 -39.47 -13.69 -10.63
C ALA A 182 -40.27 -12.41 -10.33
N PHE A 183 -39.73 -11.28 -10.80
CA PHE A 183 -40.35 -9.97 -10.69
C PHE A 183 -40.27 -9.22 -12.01
N GLU A 184 -41.33 -8.52 -12.38
CA GLU A 184 -41.43 -7.74 -13.62
C GLU A 184 -41.59 -6.25 -13.36
N LYS A 185 -40.83 -5.44 -14.11
CA LYS A 185 -40.98 -3.98 -14.16
C LYS A 185 -40.57 -3.46 -15.53
N ASN A 186 -41.39 -2.59 -16.13
CA ASN A 186 -41.09 -1.91 -17.40
C ASN A 186 -40.69 -2.85 -18.57
N GLY A 187 -41.30 -4.04 -18.66
CA GLY A 187 -40.99 -5.02 -19.70
C GLY A 187 -39.70 -5.83 -19.46
N GLU A 188 -39.03 -5.60 -18.33
CA GLU A 188 -37.89 -6.39 -17.88
C GLU A 188 -38.28 -7.31 -16.74
N THR A 189 -37.60 -8.45 -16.65
CA THR A 189 -37.81 -9.48 -15.65
C THR A 189 -36.50 -9.71 -14.89
N THR A 190 -36.59 -9.79 -13.57
CA THR A 190 -35.54 -10.35 -12.71
C THR A 190 -35.96 -11.75 -12.29
N LEU A 191 -35.17 -12.77 -12.63
CA LEU A 191 -35.36 -14.16 -12.24
C LEU A 191 -34.27 -14.56 -11.25
N VAL A 192 -34.66 -15.20 -10.15
CA VAL A 192 -33.76 -15.94 -9.28
C VAL A 192 -34.24 -17.38 -9.19
N ALA A 193 -33.31 -18.30 -9.38
CA ALA A 193 -33.53 -19.73 -9.19
C ALA A 193 -32.52 -20.28 -8.19
N ALA A 194 -32.95 -21.17 -7.31
CA ALA A 194 -32.08 -21.88 -6.39
C ALA A 194 -32.27 -23.38 -6.48
N CYS A 195 -31.16 -24.12 -6.42
CA CYS A 195 -31.13 -25.56 -6.29
C CYS A 195 -30.57 -25.93 -4.91
N ALA A 196 -31.31 -26.75 -4.15
CA ALA A 196 -30.99 -27.16 -2.77
C ALA A 196 -30.96 -26.02 -1.72
N GLY A 197 -31.74 -24.95 -1.92
CA GLY A 197 -31.99 -23.91 -0.92
C GLY A 197 -33.33 -23.22 -1.16
N LYS A 198 -33.88 -22.54 -0.15
CA LYS A 198 -35.22 -21.92 -0.22
C LYS A 198 -35.11 -20.44 -0.54
N LEU A 199 -35.94 -19.94 -1.46
CA LEU A 199 -36.00 -18.52 -1.77
C LEU A 199 -37.09 -17.82 -0.96
N SER A 200 -36.81 -16.61 -0.51
CA SER A 200 -37.76 -15.76 0.21
C SER A 200 -37.64 -14.30 -0.23
N VAL A 201 -38.72 -13.56 -0.10
CA VAL A 201 -38.74 -12.10 -0.30
C VAL A 201 -38.71 -11.46 1.08
N ARG A 202 -37.76 -10.56 1.31
CA ARG A 202 -37.56 -9.89 2.59
C ARG A 202 -37.52 -8.39 2.42
N THR A 203 -37.89 -7.67 3.47
CA THR A 203 -37.82 -6.21 3.51
C THR A 203 -36.58 -5.77 4.25
N LEU A 204 -35.87 -4.75 3.75
CA LEU A 204 -34.72 -4.19 4.46
C LEU A 204 -35.17 -3.36 5.67
N GLU A 205 -34.57 -3.63 6.84
CA GLU A 205 -34.94 -3.04 8.13
C GLU A 205 -35.05 -1.50 8.08
N LYS A 206 -34.00 -0.84 7.57
CA LYS A 206 -33.92 0.64 7.48
C LYS A 206 -34.54 1.22 6.21
N ARG A 207 -35.07 0.38 5.32
CA ARG A 207 -35.72 0.79 4.05
C ARG A 207 -36.97 -0.03 3.83
N LYS A 208 -38.02 0.22 4.62
CA LYS A 208 -39.26 -0.58 4.65
C LYS A 208 -39.98 -0.75 3.29
N ASN A 209 -39.69 0.10 2.32
CA ASN A 209 -40.24 0.01 0.95
C ASN A 209 -39.33 -0.76 -0.03
N VAL A 210 -38.20 -1.28 0.44
CA VAL A 210 -37.23 -2.01 -0.36
C VAL A 210 -37.32 -3.49 -0.04
N ARG A 211 -37.58 -4.28 -1.08
CA ARG A 211 -37.60 -5.74 -1.02
C ARG A 211 -36.34 -6.32 -1.64
N VAL A 212 -35.87 -7.43 -1.10
CA VAL A 212 -34.75 -8.22 -1.61
C VAL A 212 -35.14 -9.69 -1.70
N ILE A 213 -34.53 -10.39 -2.66
CA ILE A 213 -34.59 -11.85 -2.74
C ILE A 213 -33.46 -12.41 -1.89
N ALA A 214 -33.80 -13.32 -0.97
CA ALA A 214 -32.85 -13.97 -0.09
C ALA A 214 -32.91 -15.49 -0.25
N LEU A 215 -31.75 -16.12 -0.25
CA LEU A 215 -31.56 -17.56 -0.21
C LEU A 215 -31.39 -18.00 1.25
N GLU A 216 -32.24 -18.90 1.72
CA GLU A 216 -32.05 -19.63 2.97
C GLU A 216 -31.26 -20.91 2.70
N VAL A 217 -30.17 -21.08 3.45
CA VAL A 217 -29.46 -22.34 3.60
C VAL A 217 -29.77 -22.87 5.00
N SER A 218 -30.53 -23.96 5.06
CA SER A 218 -30.99 -24.52 6.34
C SER A 218 -29.85 -25.18 7.12
N ALA A 219 -29.97 -25.17 8.45
CA ALA A 219 -29.08 -25.89 9.36
C ALA A 219 -28.90 -27.38 8.99
N GLY A 220 -27.79 -27.97 9.44
CA GLY A 220 -27.56 -29.40 9.29
C GLY A 220 -26.19 -29.86 9.79
N GLU A 221 -26.10 -31.16 10.07
CA GLU A 221 -24.90 -31.86 10.55
C GLU A 221 -23.85 -32.12 9.47
N HIS A 222 -24.16 -31.81 8.21
CA HIS A 222 -23.28 -32.00 7.06
C HIS A 222 -23.17 -30.69 6.26
N PRO A 223 -22.05 -30.46 5.56
CA PRO A 223 -21.91 -29.35 4.64
C PRO A 223 -23.07 -29.31 3.64
N ARG A 224 -23.60 -28.10 3.40
CA ARG A 224 -24.67 -27.86 2.43
C ARG A 224 -24.08 -27.23 1.19
N ARG A 225 -24.53 -27.69 0.02
CA ARG A 225 -24.13 -27.16 -1.27
C ARG A 225 -25.36 -26.63 -1.97
N VAL A 226 -25.25 -25.39 -2.44
CA VAL A 226 -26.37 -24.65 -3.02
C VAL A 226 -25.88 -23.93 -4.26
N LYS A 227 -26.70 -23.94 -5.30
CA LYS A 227 -26.47 -23.13 -6.50
C LYS A 227 -27.59 -22.12 -6.62
N VAL A 228 -27.23 -20.85 -6.73
CA VAL A 228 -28.17 -19.78 -7.08
C VAL A 228 -27.84 -19.23 -8.46
N SER A 229 -28.88 -19.04 -9.25
CA SER A 229 -28.84 -18.43 -10.58
C SER A 229 -29.63 -17.14 -10.56
N ALA A 230 -29.05 -16.05 -11.04
CA ALA A 230 -29.69 -14.74 -11.12
C ALA A 230 -29.59 -14.20 -12.56
N TRP A 231 -30.71 -13.72 -13.07
CA TRP A 231 -30.81 -13.13 -14.40
C TRP A 231 -31.69 -11.89 -14.37
N HIS A 232 -31.35 -10.92 -15.21
CA HIS A 232 -32.16 -9.73 -15.46
C HIS A 232 -32.10 -9.42 -16.96
N GLY A 233 -33.26 -9.20 -17.58
CA GLY A 233 -33.35 -8.90 -19.02
C GLY A 233 -34.78 -8.77 -19.50
N LYS A 234 -35.00 -8.75 -20.81
CA LYS A 234 -36.32 -8.52 -21.39
C LYS A 234 -37.24 -9.72 -21.19
N LYS A 235 -38.52 -9.47 -20.89
CA LYS A 235 -39.52 -10.50 -20.61
C LYS A 235 -39.59 -11.59 -21.69
N GLU A 236 -39.40 -11.23 -22.96
CA GLU A 236 -39.46 -12.18 -24.08
C GLU A 236 -38.36 -13.25 -24.03
N GLN A 237 -37.27 -12.99 -23.30
CA GLN A 237 -36.15 -13.92 -23.12
C GLN A 237 -36.39 -14.93 -22.00
N LEU A 238 -37.38 -14.71 -21.12
CA LEU A 238 -37.63 -15.52 -19.93
C LEU A 238 -37.80 -17.03 -20.22
N PRO A 239 -38.54 -17.48 -21.25
CA PRO A 239 -38.67 -18.91 -21.55
C PRO A 239 -37.33 -19.58 -21.87
N ALA A 240 -36.46 -18.90 -22.64
CA ALA A 240 -35.14 -19.42 -22.97
C ALA A 240 -34.22 -19.48 -21.73
N VAL A 241 -34.33 -18.50 -20.83
CA VAL A 241 -33.60 -18.46 -19.56
C VAL A 241 -34.06 -19.58 -18.63
N LEU A 242 -35.37 -19.80 -18.51
CA LEU A 242 -35.92 -20.91 -17.71
C LEU A 242 -35.45 -22.27 -18.24
N ALA A 243 -35.39 -22.44 -19.57
CA ALA A 243 -34.84 -23.65 -20.18
C ALA A 243 -33.34 -23.82 -19.86
N LEU A 244 -32.55 -22.74 -19.92
CA LEU A 244 -31.13 -22.76 -19.56
C LEU A 244 -30.92 -23.14 -18.09
N VAL A 245 -31.60 -22.45 -17.17
CA VAL A 245 -31.55 -22.73 -15.72
C VAL A 245 -32.05 -24.14 -15.41
N GLY A 246 -33.08 -24.63 -16.13
CA GLY A 246 -33.58 -26.00 -16.00
C GLY A 246 -32.60 -27.07 -16.49
N ARG A 247 -31.75 -26.78 -17.48
CA ARG A 247 -30.68 -27.70 -17.95
C ARG A 247 -29.41 -27.61 -17.12
N SER A 248 -29.19 -26.46 -16.50
CA SER A 248 -28.11 -26.17 -15.54
C SER A 248 -28.19 -26.99 -14.23
N ARG A 249 -29.16 -27.92 -14.15
CA ARG A 249 -29.51 -28.78 -13.01
C ARG A 249 -28.46 -29.82 -12.60
N SER A 250 -27.21 -29.78 -13.06
CA SER A 250 -26.19 -30.71 -12.55
C SER A 250 -24.92 -30.05 -12.00
N PRO A 251 -24.60 -30.23 -10.71
CA PRO A 251 -25.48 -30.70 -9.63
C PRO A 251 -25.62 -29.66 -8.54
N ALA A 252 -26.54 -29.90 -7.62
CA ALA A 252 -26.59 -29.23 -6.33
C ALA A 252 -25.31 -29.39 -5.46
N ALA A 253 -24.17 -29.94 -5.94
CA ALA A 253 -23.19 -30.56 -5.03
C ALA A 253 -21.73 -30.78 -5.50
N ALA A 254 -21.15 -30.01 -6.44
CA ALA A 254 -19.71 -30.16 -6.67
C ALA A 254 -18.92 -29.63 -5.46
N GLU A 255 -18.04 -30.45 -4.90
CA GLU A 255 -17.19 -30.01 -3.79
C GLU A 255 -16.29 -28.87 -4.28
N LEU A 256 -16.23 -27.77 -3.54
CA LEU A 256 -15.32 -26.68 -3.87
C LEU A 256 -13.91 -26.94 -3.32
N ALA A 257 -13.78 -27.81 -2.31
CA ALA A 257 -12.50 -28.16 -1.69
C ALA A 257 -11.40 -28.60 -2.69
N PRO A 258 -11.67 -29.41 -3.73
CA PRO A 258 -10.66 -29.74 -4.75
C PRO A 258 -10.11 -28.54 -5.53
N LEU A 259 -10.87 -27.43 -5.62
CA LEU A 259 -10.45 -26.20 -6.31
C LEU A 259 -9.50 -25.34 -5.48
N LEU A 260 -9.26 -25.70 -4.22
CA LEU A 260 -8.38 -24.96 -3.31
C LEU A 260 -6.91 -25.38 -3.42
N LYS A 261 -6.56 -26.24 -4.39
CA LYS A 261 -5.20 -26.82 -4.56
C LYS A 261 -4.33 -26.09 -5.59
N GLY A 262 -4.78 -24.94 -6.05
CA GLY A 262 -4.11 -24.15 -7.09
C GLY A 262 -4.69 -24.34 -8.49
N GLY A 263 -4.45 -23.35 -9.34
CA GLY A 263 -4.91 -23.30 -10.72
C GLY A 263 -3.81 -23.66 -11.72
N PRO A 264 -4.12 -23.73 -13.03
CA PRO A 264 -3.08 -23.85 -14.03
C PRO A 264 -2.31 -22.53 -14.15
N LYS A 265 -0.99 -22.65 -14.37
CA LYS A 265 -0.08 -21.56 -14.77
C LYS A 265 -0.68 -20.71 -15.90
N ARG A 266 -0.62 -19.37 -15.78
CA ARG A 266 -1.27 -18.39 -16.65
C ARG A 266 -0.30 -17.57 -17.49
N TRP A 267 0.91 -17.32 -16.98
CA TRP A 267 1.84 -16.34 -17.56
C TRP A 267 3.07 -16.96 -18.22
N GLY A 268 3.12 -18.29 -18.32
CA GLY A 268 4.17 -18.99 -19.06
C GLY A 268 5.56 -18.80 -18.45
N GLU A 269 6.58 -18.72 -19.29
CA GLU A 269 7.97 -18.62 -18.83
C GLU A 269 8.38 -17.20 -18.42
N PRO A 270 9.34 -17.07 -17.48
CA PRO A 270 9.86 -15.76 -17.07
C PRO A 270 10.41 -14.94 -18.25
N LEU A 271 10.18 -13.63 -18.21
CA LEU A 271 10.81 -12.71 -19.14
C LEU A 271 12.29 -12.53 -18.78
N ILE A 272 13.15 -12.32 -19.77
CA ILE A 272 14.58 -12.14 -19.57
C ILE A 272 14.96 -10.73 -19.97
N THR A 273 15.76 -10.08 -19.13
CA THR A 273 16.31 -8.73 -19.36
C THR A 273 17.79 -8.71 -18.98
N LYS A 274 18.49 -7.65 -19.38
CA LYS A 274 19.87 -7.39 -19.00
C LYS A 274 19.94 -6.09 -18.20
N GLY A 275 20.64 -6.10 -17.07
CA GLY A 275 20.88 -4.90 -16.28
C GLY A 275 22.01 -4.02 -16.83
N VAL A 276 22.21 -2.88 -16.19
CA VAL A 276 23.24 -1.91 -16.53
C VAL A 276 24.05 -1.62 -15.27
N LEU A 277 25.34 -1.94 -15.27
CA LEU A 277 26.22 -1.62 -14.14
C LEU A 277 26.57 -0.13 -14.13
N GLY A 278 26.51 0.47 -12.96
CA GLY A 278 27.01 1.83 -12.73
C GLY A 278 28.54 1.85 -12.65
N SER A 279 29.12 3.01 -12.91
CA SER A 279 30.57 3.24 -12.86
C SER A 279 30.91 4.59 -12.25
N GLY A 280 32.14 4.71 -11.73
CA GLY A 280 32.72 5.95 -11.21
C GLY A 280 32.35 6.26 -9.75
N GLY A 281 33.37 6.35 -8.89
CA GLY A 281 33.24 6.76 -7.50
C GLY A 281 32.99 5.62 -6.51
N ALA A 282 32.89 5.99 -5.23
CA ALA A 282 32.80 5.04 -4.12
C ALA A 282 31.48 4.28 -4.05
N TYR A 283 30.38 4.86 -4.53
CA TYR A 283 29.13 4.14 -4.68
C TYR A 283 28.55 4.42 -6.05
N VAL A 284 28.13 3.35 -6.71
CA VAL A 284 27.58 3.37 -8.06
C VAL A 284 26.16 2.81 -8.04
N VAL A 285 25.34 3.25 -9.00
CA VAL A 285 23.95 2.80 -9.15
C VAL A 285 23.87 1.86 -10.34
N ASP A 286 23.65 0.57 -10.09
CA ASP A 286 23.33 -0.42 -11.11
C ASP A 286 21.80 -0.43 -11.34
N THR A 287 21.36 -0.60 -12.59
CA THR A 287 19.94 -0.71 -12.95
C THR A 287 19.59 -2.17 -13.28
N LEU A 288 18.61 -2.73 -12.56
CA LEU A 288 18.00 -4.01 -12.93
C LEU A 288 16.86 -3.72 -13.90
N THR A 289 17.12 -3.83 -15.19
CA THR A 289 16.20 -3.37 -16.25
C THR A 289 14.85 -4.08 -16.18
N PRO A 290 13.76 -3.37 -15.86
CA PRO A 290 12.42 -3.97 -15.86
C PRO A 290 11.92 -4.26 -17.29
N PRO A 291 11.11 -5.30 -17.51
CA PRO A 291 10.52 -5.62 -18.81
C PRO A 291 9.33 -4.69 -19.12
N PHE A 292 9.61 -3.41 -19.39
CA PHE A 292 8.56 -2.42 -19.67
C PHE A 292 7.72 -2.78 -20.89
N ASP A 293 8.33 -3.39 -21.93
CA ASP A 293 7.59 -4.04 -23.00
C ASP A 293 7.36 -5.51 -22.66
N ASN A 294 6.24 -5.78 -21.97
CA ASN A 294 5.82 -7.13 -21.61
C ASN A 294 4.51 -7.50 -22.34
N PRO A 295 4.24 -8.81 -22.55
CA PRO A 295 3.06 -9.28 -23.28
C PRO A 295 1.71 -8.83 -22.69
N TRP A 296 1.68 -8.57 -21.38
CA TRP A 296 0.46 -8.23 -20.65
C TRP A 296 0.16 -6.73 -20.62
N LYS A 297 1.10 -5.92 -21.13
CA LYS A 297 1.08 -4.45 -21.00
C LYS A 297 0.85 -4.05 -19.53
N ALA A 298 1.45 -4.82 -18.61
CA ALA A 298 1.48 -4.55 -17.20
C ALA A 298 2.34 -3.31 -16.96
N MET A 299 1.83 -2.37 -16.17
CA MET A 299 2.53 -1.13 -15.85
C MET A 299 3.43 -1.35 -14.63
N LEU A 300 4.73 -1.14 -14.81
CA LEU A 300 5.77 -1.43 -13.82
C LEU A 300 6.08 -0.21 -12.95
N PHE A 301 5.05 0.31 -12.28
CA PHE A 301 5.15 1.41 -11.32
C PHE A 301 5.38 0.82 -9.93
N PHE A 302 6.64 0.61 -9.57
CA PHE A 302 6.98 -0.21 -8.40
C PHE A 302 6.68 0.46 -7.06
N GLY A 303 5.85 -0.21 -6.26
CA GLY A 303 5.36 0.27 -4.97
C GLY A 303 6.06 -0.32 -3.75
N GLY A 304 6.80 -1.42 -3.91
CA GLY A 304 7.43 -2.16 -2.81
C GLY A 304 8.25 -3.33 -3.34
N HIS A 305 9.33 -3.68 -2.65
CA HIS A 305 10.11 -4.89 -2.91
C HIS A 305 10.70 -5.43 -1.62
N ASP A 306 11.13 -6.68 -1.66
CA ASP A 306 11.92 -7.33 -0.62
C ASP A 306 12.62 -8.57 -1.18
N PHE A 307 13.49 -9.18 -0.38
CA PHE A 307 14.32 -10.31 -0.80
C PHE A 307 13.96 -11.62 -0.09
N PHE A 308 14.01 -12.70 -0.85
CA PHE A 308 14.05 -14.06 -0.33
C PHE A 308 15.42 -14.34 0.28
N SER A 309 15.50 -15.40 1.09
CA SER A 309 16.74 -15.87 1.72
C SER A 309 17.83 -16.24 0.72
N ASN A 310 17.47 -16.60 -0.51
CA ASN A 310 18.40 -16.91 -1.59
C ASN A 310 18.93 -15.65 -2.33
N GLY A 311 18.38 -14.46 -2.05
CA GLY A 311 18.74 -13.20 -2.69
C GLY A 311 17.94 -12.82 -3.94
N ASP A 312 17.01 -13.67 -4.38
CA ASP A 312 15.99 -13.25 -5.36
C ASP A 312 15.06 -12.22 -4.72
N ALA A 313 14.43 -11.38 -5.54
CA ALA A 313 13.50 -10.35 -5.06
C ALA A 313 12.04 -10.69 -5.40
N ALA A 314 11.12 -10.24 -4.57
CA ALA A 314 9.73 -10.00 -4.97
C ALA A 314 9.50 -8.49 -5.07
N ILE A 315 8.82 -8.03 -6.11
CA ILE A 315 8.53 -6.60 -6.34
C ILE A 315 7.09 -6.40 -6.79
N CYS A 316 6.37 -5.48 -6.14
CA CYS A 316 4.98 -5.16 -6.45
C CYS A 316 4.84 -3.88 -7.26
N SER A 317 3.83 -3.84 -8.13
CA SER A 317 3.39 -2.63 -8.84
C SER A 317 2.15 -2.04 -8.17
N VAL A 318 2.00 -0.71 -8.20
CA VAL A 318 0.79 0.00 -7.77
C VAL A 318 -0.45 -0.38 -8.60
N TYR A 319 -0.30 -1.15 -9.68
CA TYR A 319 -1.41 -1.68 -10.48
C TYR A 319 -1.87 -3.09 -10.07
N GLY A 320 -1.28 -3.65 -9.02
CA GLY A 320 -1.76 -4.90 -8.41
C GLY A 320 -0.91 -6.14 -8.72
N ASP A 321 0.16 -5.98 -9.49
CA ASP A 321 1.08 -7.06 -9.85
C ASP A 321 2.13 -7.32 -8.78
N VAL A 322 2.58 -8.57 -8.68
CA VAL A 322 3.83 -8.97 -8.03
C VAL A 322 4.67 -9.76 -9.01
N TRP A 323 5.96 -9.48 -9.05
CA TRP A 323 6.95 -10.15 -9.87
C TRP A 323 8.03 -10.76 -9.00
N ILE A 324 8.48 -11.97 -9.32
CA ILE A 324 9.71 -12.54 -8.79
C ILE A 324 10.85 -12.19 -9.75
N VAL A 325 11.92 -11.63 -9.20
CA VAL A 325 13.11 -11.20 -9.93
C VAL A 325 14.27 -12.05 -9.49
N GLY A 326 14.79 -12.88 -10.40
CA GLY A 326 15.93 -13.76 -10.13
C GLY A 326 17.10 -13.49 -11.06
N GLY A 327 18.24 -14.12 -10.78
CA GLY A 327 19.49 -13.87 -11.51
C GLY A 327 20.13 -12.53 -11.14
N ILE A 328 19.98 -12.13 -9.88
CA ILE A 328 20.56 -10.90 -9.34
C ILE A 328 21.99 -11.20 -8.88
N ASP A 329 22.96 -10.97 -9.76
CA ASP A 329 24.38 -11.19 -9.51
C ASP A 329 25.21 -9.90 -9.70
N ASP A 330 26.53 -10.03 -9.67
CA ASP A 330 27.48 -8.92 -9.84
C ASP A 330 27.55 -8.40 -11.29
N LYS A 331 27.13 -9.20 -12.28
CA LYS A 331 27.23 -8.88 -13.72
C LYS A 331 25.94 -8.34 -14.31
N LEU A 332 24.79 -8.75 -13.77
CA LEU A 332 23.44 -8.46 -14.25
C LEU A 332 23.24 -8.79 -15.73
N GLU A 333 23.93 -9.80 -16.26
CA GLU A 333 23.85 -10.18 -17.68
C GLU A 333 22.52 -10.84 -18.05
N ARG A 334 21.89 -11.52 -17.07
CA ARG A 334 20.66 -12.27 -17.26
C ARG A 334 19.76 -12.18 -16.02
N ILE A 335 18.80 -11.27 -16.05
CA ILE A 335 17.78 -11.10 -15.02
C ILE A 335 16.48 -11.72 -15.50
N THR A 336 15.86 -12.56 -14.67
CA THR A 336 14.56 -13.18 -14.94
C THR A 336 13.44 -12.47 -14.20
N TRP A 337 12.29 -12.29 -14.85
CA TRP A 337 11.10 -11.65 -14.30
C TRP A 337 9.90 -12.57 -14.48
N ARG A 338 9.45 -13.20 -13.40
CA ARG A 338 8.26 -14.04 -13.37
C ARG A 338 7.08 -13.27 -12.79
N ARG A 339 6.00 -13.11 -13.55
CA ARG A 339 4.75 -12.56 -13.02
C ARG A 339 4.15 -13.59 -12.07
N PHE A 340 3.99 -13.24 -10.80
CA PHE A 340 3.61 -14.15 -9.73
C PHE A 340 2.19 -13.95 -9.25
N ALA A 341 1.76 -12.68 -9.12
CA ALA A 341 0.42 -12.34 -8.67
C ALA A 341 -0.10 -11.11 -9.41
N THR A 342 -1.43 -10.95 -9.45
CA THR A 342 -2.12 -9.81 -10.05
C THR A 342 -3.36 -9.44 -9.27
N GLY A 343 -3.92 -8.25 -9.50
CA GLY A 343 -5.26 -7.90 -9.01
C GLY A 343 -5.31 -7.35 -7.58
N LEU A 344 -4.17 -7.10 -6.96
CA LEU A 344 -4.08 -6.49 -5.63
C LEU A 344 -4.42 -4.99 -5.66
N PHE A 345 -4.92 -4.44 -4.55
CA PHE A 345 -5.41 -3.06 -4.50
C PHE A 345 -4.29 -2.05 -4.22
N GLN A 346 -3.81 -1.39 -5.28
CA GLN A 346 -2.78 -0.34 -5.20
C GLN A 346 -1.60 -0.69 -4.27
N PRO A 347 -0.87 -1.80 -4.51
CA PRO A 347 0.26 -2.20 -3.69
C PRO A 347 1.34 -1.12 -3.58
N LEU A 348 1.60 -0.66 -2.36
CA LEU A 348 2.63 0.33 -2.05
C LEU A 348 3.52 -0.11 -0.88
N GLY A 349 3.51 -1.40 -0.56
CA GLY A 349 4.39 -2.05 0.41
C GLY A 349 4.47 -3.55 0.14
N LEU A 350 5.66 -4.13 0.30
CA LEU A 350 5.90 -5.56 0.21
C LEU A 350 6.94 -5.94 1.27
N ARG A 351 6.73 -7.09 1.91
CA ARG A 351 7.66 -7.69 2.87
C ARG A 351 7.71 -9.20 2.64
N ILE A 352 8.90 -9.78 2.71
CA ILE A 352 9.13 -11.21 2.80
C ILE A 352 9.41 -11.57 4.25
N VAL A 353 8.65 -12.52 4.79
CA VAL A 353 8.84 -13.07 6.13
C VAL A 353 8.86 -14.58 6.01
N GLU A 354 9.98 -15.22 6.40
CA GLU A 354 10.16 -16.67 6.30
C GLU A 354 9.91 -17.16 4.85
N ASP A 355 10.50 -16.47 3.87
CA ASP A 355 10.35 -16.70 2.42
C ASP A 355 8.90 -16.66 1.88
N ARG A 356 7.98 -16.07 2.65
CA ARG A 356 6.60 -15.83 2.23
C ARG A 356 6.36 -14.37 1.92
N ILE A 357 5.67 -14.11 0.81
CA ILE A 357 5.40 -12.76 0.34
C ILE A 357 4.15 -12.21 1.02
N TYR A 358 4.30 -11.05 1.66
CA TYR A 358 3.22 -10.22 2.20
C TYR A 358 3.16 -8.92 1.40
N VAL A 359 1.98 -8.57 0.90
CA VAL A 359 1.77 -7.36 0.10
C VAL A 359 0.74 -6.48 0.77
N LEU A 360 1.08 -5.21 1.00
CA LEU A 360 0.14 -4.22 1.49
C LEU A 360 -0.59 -3.58 0.32
N GLY A 361 -1.87 -3.90 0.20
CA GLY A 361 -2.84 -3.11 -0.55
C GLY A 361 -3.55 -2.10 0.36
N ARG A 362 -4.34 -1.22 -0.25
CA ARG A 362 -5.16 -0.24 0.48
C ARG A 362 -6.21 -0.88 1.37
N ASP A 363 -6.67 -2.07 1.01
CA ASP A 363 -7.68 -2.85 1.70
C ASP A 363 -7.13 -3.78 2.78
N GLN A 364 -5.96 -4.39 2.57
CA GLN A 364 -5.44 -5.46 3.42
C GLN A 364 -3.94 -5.71 3.25
N ILE A 365 -3.37 -6.43 4.22
CA ILE A 365 -2.13 -7.18 4.02
C ILE A 365 -2.53 -8.55 3.46
N THR A 366 -2.08 -8.86 2.25
CA THR A 366 -2.30 -10.15 1.59
C THR A 366 -1.06 -11.04 1.75
N ARG A 367 -1.22 -12.25 2.26
CA ARG A 367 -0.18 -13.29 2.21
C ARG A 367 -0.40 -14.18 0.99
N LEU A 368 0.61 -14.25 0.13
CA LEU A 368 0.51 -15.00 -1.13
C LEU A 368 1.10 -16.39 -0.97
N HIS A 369 0.41 -17.39 -1.54
CA HIS A 369 0.85 -18.78 -1.54
C HIS A 369 0.78 -19.34 -2.96
N ASP A 370 1.85 -20.00 -3.38
CA ASP A 370 1.87 -20.92 -4.51
C ASP A 370 1.57 -22.31 -3.95
N LEU A 371 0.40 -22.86 -4.28
CA LEU A 371 -0.07 -24.11 -3.66
C LEU A 371 0.34 -25.35 -4.44
N ASN A 372 0.76 -25.18 -5.70
CA ASN A 372 1.08 -26.28 -6.60
C ASN A 372 2.55 -26.25 -7.09
N GLY A 373 3.32 -25.23 -6.72
CA GLY A 373 4.74 -25.08 -7.06
C GLY A 373 5.01 -24.63 -8.49
N ASP A 374 4.03 -24.05 -9.20
CA ASP A 374 4.18 -23.65 -10.61
C ASP A 374 4.82 -22.25 -10.80
N GLY A 375 5.06 -21.55 -9.68
CA GLY A 375 5.62 -20.21 -9.63
C GLY A 375 4.58 -19.09 -9.81
N GLU A 376 3.30 -19.35 -9.55
CA GLU A 376 2.24 -18.35 -9.47
C GLU A 376 1.47 -18.43 -8.15
N ALA A 377 0.93 -17.29 -7.69
CA ALA A 377 0.07 -17.26 -6.53
C ALA A 377 -1.31 -17.86 -6.84
N ASP A 378 -1.70 -18.78 -5.97
CA ASP A 378 -2.97 -19.49 -5.98
C ASP A 378 -3.89 -19.03 -4.85
N TYR A 379 -3.36 -18.91 -3.63
CA TYR A 379 -4.12 -18.44 -2.48
C TYR A 379 -3.65 -17.05 -2.06
N TYR A 380 -4.60 -16.13 -2.06
CA TYR A 380 -4.44 -14.74 -1.64
C TYR A 380 -5.13 -14.65 -0.28
N GLU A 381 -4.37 -14.99 0.76
CA GLU A 381 -4.85 -15.01 2.13
C GLU A 381 -5.02 -13.57 2.64
N ASN A 382 -6.19 -13.29 3.23
CA ASN A 382 -6.38 -12.07 4.00
C ASN A 382 -5.67 -12.21 5.35
N PHE A 383 -4.45 -11.71 5.45
CA PHE A 383 -3.67 -11.76 6.69
C PHE A 383 -4.17 -10.72 7.71
N ASN A 384 -4.49 -9.51 7.25
CA ASN A 384 -5.18 -8.48 8.04
C ASN A 384 -5.89 -7.48 7.12
N ASN A 385 -7.17 -7.21 7.35
CA ASN A 385 -7.96 -6.22 6.61
C ASN A 385 -8.70 -5.25 7.54
N ASP A 386 -8.21 -5.00 8.74
CA ASP A 386 -8.91 -4.16 9.73
C ASP A 386 -8.92 -2.68 9.33
N CYS A 387 -7.96 -2.25 8.50
CA CYS A 387 -7.81 -0.85 8.14
C CYS A 387 -9.02 -0.29 7.36
N GLN A 388 -9.61 0.81 7.80
CA GLN A 388 -10.72 1.45 7.09
C GLN A 388 -10.27 2.05 5.74
N VAL A 389 -11.15 1.94 4.74
CA VAL A 389 -10.98 2.49 3.38
C VAL A 389 -12.22 3.32 3.03
N THR A 390 -11.98 4.53 2.53
CA THR A 390 -13.04 5.46 2.12
C THR A 390 -12.98 5.70 0.61
N PRO A 391 -13.98 6.34 -0.02
CA PRO A 391 -13.92 6.76 -1.43
C PRO A 391 -12.92 7.88 -1.74
N HIS A 392 -12.19 8.40 -0.75
CA HIS A 392 -11.26 9.48 -0.99
C HIS A 392 -10.14 9.01 -1.92
N SER A 393 -9.87 9.70 -3.02
CA SER A 393 -8.90 9.20 -4.03
C SER A 393 -7.45 9.28 -3.56
N HIS A 394 -7.16 10.09 -2.54
CA HIS A 394 -5.81 10.40 -2.09
C HIS A 394 -5.49 9.84 -0.69
N GLU A 395 -6.05 8.68 -0.31
CA GLU A 395 -5.79 8.01 0.99
C GLU A 395 -5.05 6.67 0.84
N TYR A 396 -3.83 6.75 0.34
CA TYR A 396 -2.96 5.60 0.15
C TYR A 396 -2.58 4.91 1.47
N THR A 397 -2.22 3.64 1.37
CA THR A 397 -1.50 2.90 2.41
C THR A 397 -0.10 2.60 1.90
N THR A 398 0.95 2.99 2.63
CA THR A 398 2.32 2.97 2.08
C THR A 398 3.28 2.23 3.00
N ASN A 399 4.30 1.62 2.38
CA ASN A 399 5.36 0.83 3.02
C ASN A 399 4.86 -0.46 3.68
N LEU A 400 5.74 -1.42 3.90
CA LEU A 400 5.45 -2.57 4.76
C LEU A 400 6.76 -3.05 5.38
N HIS A 401 6.87 -2.97 6.70
CA HIS A 401 8.04 -3.38 7.45
C HIS A 401 7.66 -4.34 8.58
N THR A 402 8.66 -5.04 9.11
CA THR A 402 8.53 -5.77 10.37
C THR A 402 9.54 -5.27 11.39
N ASP A 403 9.16 -5.26 12.66
CA ASP A 403 10.12 -5.12 13.77
C ASP A 403 10.81 -6.47 14.09
N PRO A 404 11.81 -6.50 14.99
CA PRO A 404 12.45 -7.74 15.44
C PRO A 404 11.50 -8.74 16.12
N ALA A 405 10.35 -8.28 16.65
CA ALA A 405 9.32 -9.16 17.21
C ALA A 405 8.38 -9.74 16.14
N GLY A 406 8.54 -9.34 14.88
CA GLY A 406 7.74 -9.77 13.74
C GLY A 406 6.41 -9.04 13.58
N ASN A 407 6.16 -7.95 14.31
CA ASN A 407 4.98 -7.11 14.09
C ASN A 407 5.15 -6.32 12.80
N PHE A 408 4.08 -6.18 12.04
CA PHE A 408 4.05 -5.43 10.78
C PHE A 408 3.74 -3.96 11.03
N TYR A 409 4.36 -3.08 10.23
CA TYR A 409 4.18 -1.64 10.28
C TYR A 409 3.96 -1.07 8.88
N TYR A 410 3.02 -0.13 8.77
CA TYR A 410 2.78 0.63 7.55
C TYR A 410 2.08 1.97 7.84
N MET A 411 1.99 2.83 6.83
CA MET A 411 1.34 4.12 6.96
C MET A 411 -0.03 4.15 6.29
N LYS A 412 -1.02 4.81 6.91
CA LYS A 412 -2.28 5.23 6.29
C LYS A 412 -2.23 6.75 6.09
N CYS A 413 -2.27 7.20 4.84
CA CYS A 413 -2.33 8.61 4.50
C CYS A 413 -3.68 9.23 4.89
N SER A 414 -3.68 10.56 5.03
CA SER A 414 -4.88 11.32 5.39
C SER A 414 -5.97 11.19 4.32
N ASN A 415 -7.20 11.04 4.78
CA ASN A 415 -8.45 11.23 4.05
C ASN A 415 -9.25 12.44 4.56
N ASP A 416 -8.58 13.35 5.26
CA ASP A 416 -9.16 14.56 5.88
C ASP A 416 -10.21 14.21 6.94
N SER A 417 -9.83 13.39 7.92
CA SER A 417 -10.64 13.03 9.09
C SER A 417 -11.92 12.24 8.78
N ARG A 418 -11.98 11.49 7.67
CA ARG A 418 -13.17 10.71 7.27
C ARG A 418 -13.28 9.34 7.92
N SER A 419 -12.18 8.79 8.42
CA SER A 419 -12.11 7.46 9.03
C SER A 419 -11.40 7.48 10.37
N GLU A 420 -11.62 6.46 11.19
CA GLU A 420 -10.97 6.33 12.51
C GLU A 420 -9.46 6.04 12.39
N HIS A 421 -8.98 5.59 11.23
CA HIS A 421 -7.56 5.25 11.01
C HIS A 421 -6.81 6.32 10.20
N ASP A 422 -7.44 7.48 10.01
CA ASP A 422 -6.91 8.59 9.21
C ASP A 422 -5.49 9.00 9.63
N GLY A 423 -4.59 9.29 8.67
CA GLY A 423 -3.29 9.91 8.95
C GLY A 423 -2.48 9.26 10.08
N SER A 424 -2.30 7.94 10.04
CA SER A 424 -1.75 7.14 11.14
C SER A 424 -0.63 6.20 10.71
N ALA A 425 0.33 5.96 11.60
CA ALA A 425 1.21 4.80 11.54
C ALA A 425 0.46 3.62 12.18
N ILE A 426 0.36 2.50 11.47
CA ILE A 426 -0.36 1.31 11.92
C ILE A 426 0.64 0.24 12.33
N ARG A 427 0.34 -0.47 13.43
CA ARG A 427 1.02 -1.70 13.82
C ARG A 427 0.04 -2.87 13.80
N VAL A 428 0.44 -3.97 13.17
CA VAL A 428 -0.29 -5.25 13.14
C VAL A 428 0.57 -6.33 13.78
N SER A 429 0.02 -7.16 14.66
CA SER A 429 0.79 -8.23 15.32
C SER A 429 1.35 -9.25 14.33
N LYS A 430 2.41 -9.98 14.72
CA LYS A 430 3.04 -11.05 13.91
C LYS A 430 2.06 -12.09 13.35
N ASP A 431 0.94 -12.33 14.05
CA ASP A 431 -0.11 -13.27 13.64
C ASP A 431 -1.28 -12.63 12.87
N GLY A 432 -1.23 -11.32 12.61
CA GLY A 432 -2.26 -10.58 11.88
C GLY A 432 -3.50 -10.23 12.70
N LYS A 433 -3.60 -10.63 13.97
CA LYS A 433 -4.85 -10.58 14.75
C LYS A 433 -5.09 -9.31 15.55
N LYS A 434 -4.04 -8.54 15.85
CA LYS A 434 -4.15 -7.27 16.58
C LYS A 434 -3.77 -6.13 15.65
N PHE A 435 -4.65 -5.14 15.57
CA PHE A 435 -4.48 -3.91 14.82
C PHE A 435 -4.49 -2.73 15.79
N GLU A 436 -3.50 -1.84 15.71
CA GLU A 436 -3.48 -0.61 16.49
C GLU A 436 -2.91 0.59 15.72
N LEU A 437 -3.39 1.78 16.07
CA LEU A 437 -2.77 3.04 15.68
C LEU A 437 -1.54 3.24 16.55
N PHE A 438 -0.36 3.03 15.99
CA PHE A 438 0.91 3.18 16.68
C PHE A 438 1.23 4.65 16.97
N ALA A 439 0.99 5.54 16.00
CA ALA A 439 1.12 6.99 16.13
C ALA A 439 0.17 7.71 15.16
N THR A 440 -0.13 8.98 15.42
CA THR A 440 -1.14 9.76 14.67
C THR A 440 -0.60 11.14 14.29
N GLY A 441 -1.36 11.89 13.50
CA GLY A 441 -0.96 13.23 13.10
C GLY A 441 -0.09 13.26 11.84
N PHE A 442 -0.31 12.35 10.88
CA PHE A 442 0.39 12.36 9.59
C PHE A 442 -0.54 12.84 8.46
N ARG A 443 0.02 13.59 7.51
CA ARG A 443 -0.73 14.09 6.35
C ARG A 443 -0.66 13.12 5.18
N ASN A 444 0.49 13.00 4.53
CA ASN A 444 0.69 12.15 3.36
C ASN A 444 2.03 11.41 3.47
N PRO A 445 2.21 10.57 4.50
CA PRO A 445 3.45 9.84 4.71
C PRO A 445 3.63 8.77 3.63
N ASN A 446 4.56 9.01 2.71
CA ASN A 446 5.02 7.98 1.78
C ASN A 446 6.29 7.28 2.29
N GLY A 447 6.87 7.76 3.39
CA GLY A 447 8.05 7.17 4.00
C GLY A 447 7.78 6.46 5.31
N LEU A 448 8.21 5.20 5.41
CA LEU A 448 8.39 4.52 6.69
C LEU A 448 9.63 3.61 6.60
N GLY A 449 10.30 3.43 7.73
CA GLY A 449 11.35 2.44 7.95
C GLY A 449 11.22 1.83 9.33
N VAL A 450 11.73 0.61 9.50
CA VAL A 450 11.92 -0.02 10.82
C VAL A 450 13.34 -0.53 10.86
N GLY A 451 14.10 -0.04 11.84
CA GLY A 451 15.51 -0.36 12.04
C GLY A 451 15.72 -1.74 12.68
N PRO A 452 16.97 -2.22 12.71
CA PRO A 452 17.32 -3.52 13.28
C PRO A 452 17.03 -3.64 14.79
N ASP A 453 16.95 -2.52 15.49
CA ASP A 453 16.59 -2.43 16.91
C ASP A 453 15.08 -2.20 17.16
N GLY A 454 14.29 -2.14 16.08
CA GLY A 454 12.86 -1.82 16.14
C GLY A 454 12.54 -0.32 16.12
N THR A 455 13.52 0.57 15.92
CA THR A 455 13.28 2.00 15.76
C THR A 455 12.41 2.25 14.53
N VAL A 456 11.22 2.83 14.74
CA VAL A 456 10.30 3.20 13.65
C VAL A 456 10.64 4.61 13.16
N THR A 457 10.84 4.77 11.86
CA THR A 457 11.04 6.07 11.22
C THR A 457 9.91 6.38 10.27
N VAL A 458 9.54 7.66 10.13
CA VAL A 458 8.52 8.11 9.17
C VAL A 458 8.99 9.37 8.46
N GLY A 459 8.72 9.43 7.15
CA GLY A 459 8.90 10.61 6.32
C GLY A 459 7.55 11.15 5.88
N ASP A 460 7.14 12.30 6.40
CA ASP A 460 5.89 12.98 6.02
C ASP A 460 6.15 14.21 5.15
N GLN A 461 5.30 14.38 4.15
CA GLN A 461 5.47 15.36 3.08
C GLN A 461 4.99 16.74 3.50
N GLU A 462 5.71 17.78 3.07
CA GLU A 462 5.28 19.17 3.21
C GLU A 462 3.82 19.36 2.78
N GLY A 463 3.08 20.14 3.56
CA GLY A 463 1.72 20.53 3.25
C GLY A 463 1.06 21.28 4.39
N THR A 464 -0.27 21.22 4.44
CA THR A 464 -1.03 21.82 5.53
C THR A 464 -0.62 21.19 6.86
N TRP A 465 -0.33 22.00 7.87
CA TRP A 465 0.20 21.58 9.19
C TRP A 465 1.53 20.80 9.16
N VAL A 466 2.17 20.66 8.01
CA VAL A 466 3.50 20.03 7.85
C VAL A 466 4.40 21.04 7.15
N PRO A 467 5.07 21.95 7.90
CA PRO A 467 5.68 23.17 7.35
C PRO A 467 6.77 22.94 6.31
N ALA A 468 7.51 21.85 6.45
CA ALA A 468 8.47 21.31 5.51
C ALA A 468 8.42 19.78 5.61
N THR A 469 9.05 19.06 4.71
CA THR A 469 9.21 17.60 4.87
C THR A 469 9.86 17.32 6.22
N ARG A 470 9.36 16.31 6.96
CA ARG A 470 9.90 15.91 8.25
C ARG A 470 10.33 14.45 8.23
N LEU A 471 11.45 14.16 8.90
CA LEU A 471 11.89 12.81 9.21
C LEU A 471 11.77 12.61 10.72
N ASP A 472 11.05 11.59 11.13
CA ASP A 472 10.72 11.31 12.53
C ASP A 472 11.35 9.99 12.98
N PHE A 473 11.80 9.95 14.24
CA PHE A 473 11.97 8.70 15.00
C PHE A 473 10.72 8.55 15.88
N VAL A 474 9.79 7.71 15.44
CA VAL A 474 8.41 7.68 15.94
C VAL A 474 8.31 6.73 17.14
N ARG A 475 7.75 7.25 18.24
CA ARG A 475 7.42 6.48 19.44
C ARG A 475 5.92 6.19 19.47
N LYS A 476 5.54 5.12 20.18
CA LYS A 476 4.11 4.77 20.36
C LYS A 476 3.36 5.94 21.01
N GLY A 477 2.22 6.32 20.44
CA GLY A 477 1.34 7.39 20.92
C GLY A 477 1.71 8.81 20.45
N ALA A 478 2.80 8.96 19.67
CA ALA A 478 3.25 10.26 19.20
C ALA A 478 2.21 10.99 18.33
N PHE A 479 2.26 12.32 18.38
CA PHE A 479 1.58 13.22 17.46
C PHE A 479 2.58 13.87 16.48
N CYS A 480 2.45 13.58 15.19
CA CYS A 480 3.38 14.09 14.17
C CYS A 480 2.90 15.39 13.48
N GLY A 481 1.97 16.12 14.10
CA GLY A 481 1.69 17.53 13.78
C GLY A 481 0.56 17.81 12.80
N TYR A 482 0.06 16.84 12.03
CA TYR A 482 -1.09 17.06 11.14
C TYR A 482 -2.41 17.07 11.92
N MET A 483 -2.91 18.27 12.23
CA MET A 483 -4.07 18.48 13.09
C MET A 483 -5.32 17.68 12.70
N PRO A 484 -5.76 17.60 11.44
CA PRO A 484 -6.98 16.85 11.10
C PRO A 484 -6.95 15.37 11.53
N SER A 485 -5.76 14.76 11.61
CA SER A 485 -5.58 13.34 12.01
C SER A 485 -5.11 13.16 13.46
N HIS A 486 -5.42 14.09 14.36
CA HIS A 486 -4.87 14.03 15.72
C HIS A 486 -5.41 12.87 16.57
N HIS A 487 -6.66 12.43 16.36
CA HIS A 487 -7.33 11.32 17.08
C HIS A 487 -7.27 11.43 18.61
N ARG A 488 -7.55 12.62 19.14
CA ARG A 488 -7.55 12.92 20.58
C ARG A 488 -8.88 13.55 20.98
N THR A 489 -9.29 13.37 22.23
CA THR A 489 -10.48 14.07 22.75
C THR A 489 -10.25 15.58 22.83
N ILE A 490 -9.03 16.00 23.19
CA ILE A 490 -8.60 17.40 23.26
C ILE A 490 -7.59 17.64 22.15
N ALA A 491 -7.84 18.66 21.33
CA ALA A 491 -6.96 19.04 20.24
C ALA A 491 -5.56 19.42 20.78
N PRO A 492 -4.48 18.83 20.26
CA PRO A 492 -3.13 19.12 20.71
C PRO A 492 -2.69 20.55 20.34
N LYS A 493 -1.86 21.15 21.19
CA LYS A 493 -1.27 22.49 20.96
C LYS A 493 0.20 22.45 20.55
N ILE A 494 0.83 21.28 20.65
CA ILE A 494 2.21 20.98 20.29
C ILE A 494 2.23 19.61 19.62
N TYR A 495 3.35 19.28 19.00
CA TYR A 495 3.61 17.99 18.36
C TYR A 495 4.95 17.43 18.81
N ASP A 496 5.12 16.12 18.66
CA ASP A 496 6.39 15.46 18.95
C ASP A 496 7.46 15.93 17.95
N PRO A 497 8.65 16.34 18.42
CA PRO A 497 9.68 16.90 17.55
C PRO A 497 10.22 15.85 16.57
N PRO A 498 10.36 16.18 15.27
CA PRO A 498 10.99 15.27 14.31
C PRO A 498 12.49 15.15 14.56
N LEU A 499 13.16 14.12 14.02
CA LEU A 499 14.62 14.07 13.99
C LEU A 499 15.17 15.33 13.30
N CYS A 500 14.60 15.64 12.13
CA CYS A 500 14.88 16.87 11.42
C CYS A 500 13.76 17.30 10.47
N TRP A 501 13.71 18.60 10.20
CA TRP A 501 13.03 19.16 9.04
C TRP A 501 13.97 19.13 7.83
N ILE A 502 13.44 18.86 6.64
CA ILE A 502 14.19 18.83 5.39
C ILE A 502 13.63 19.93 4.49
N PRO A 503 14.45 20.91 4.05
CA PRO A 503 13.95 21.98 3.19
C PRO A 503 13.38 21.45 1.88
N LYS A 504 12.32 22.08 1.37
CA LYS A 504 11.65 21.68 0.13
C LYS A 504 12.58 21.52 -1.08
N SER A 505 13.62 22.35 -1.17
CA SER A 505 14.62 22.26 -2.25
C SER A 505 15.51 21.01 -2.18
N VAL A 506 15.58 20.40 -1.00
CA VAL A 506 16.34 19.17 -0.72
C VAL A 506 15.43 17.95 -0.81
N ASP A 507 14.22 18.06 -0.23
CA ASP A 507 13.17 17.07 -0.39
C ASP A 507 11.77 17.70 -0.37
N ASN A 508 11.13 17.70 -1.53
CA ASN A 508 9.77 18.20 -1.70
C ASN A 508 8.71 17.09 -1.54
N SER A 509 9.12 15.82 -1.45
CA SER A 509 8.21 14.68 -1.31
C SER A 509 8.99 13.49 -0.76
N ALA A 510 8.76 13.18 0.51
CA ALA A 510 9.40 12.10 1.24
C ALA A 510 9.13 10.71 0.62
N GLY A 511 10.14 9.86 0.67
CA GLY A 511 10.07 8.42 0.47
C GLY A 511 10.46 7.65 1.73
N GLY A 512 10.58 6.32 1.62
CA GLY A 512 10.95 5.41 2.71
C GLY A 512 12.36 5.64 3.26
N GLN A 513 12.66 4.93 4.35
CA GLN A 513 13.98 4.91 4.97
C GLN A 513 14.57 3.50 4.90
N ALA A 514 15.88 3.42 4.76
CA ALA A 514 16.61 2.16 4.75
C ALA A 514 17.97 2.32 5.42
N TRP A 515 18.32 1.36 6.26
CA TRP A 515 19.67 1.25 6.81
C TRP A 515 20.55 0.53 5.80
N ALA A 516 21.77 1.03 5.61
CA ALA A 516 22.82 0.23 4.99
C ALA A 516 23.13 -0.99 5.85
N SER A 517 23.65 -2.02 5.21
CA SER A 517 24.22 -3.18 5.92
C SER A 517 25.27 -2.70 6.94
N PRO A 518 25.36 -3.31 8.14
CA PRO A 518 26.40 -3.00 9.12
C PRO A 518 27.82 -3.36 8.62
N GLU A 519 27.92 -4.04 7.49
CA GLU A 519 29.16 -4.44 6.85
C GLU A 519 29.07 -4.31 5.32
N GLY A 520 30.22 -4.16 4.65
CA GLY A 520 30.30 -4.10 3.19
C GLY A 520 29.96 -2.74 2.56
N TRP A 521 29.76 -1.71 3.38
CA TRP A 521 29.39 -0.35 2.94
C TRP A 521 30.45 0.71 3.23
N GLY A 522 31.67 0.29 3.56
CA GLY A 522 32.76 1.19 3.93
C GLY A 522 32.36 2.09 5.11
N PRO A 523 32.65 3.40 5.07
CA PRO A 523 32.34 4.32 6.17
C PRO A 523 30.84 4.62 6.33
N LEU A 524 29.97 4.18 5.41
CA LEU A 524 28.52 4.33 5.54
C LEU A 524 27.82 3.06 6.04
N SER A 525 28.59 2.07 6.53
CA SER A 525 28.03 0.86 7.09
C SER A 525 27.11 1.16 8.29
N GLY A 526 25.92 0.59 8.31
CA GLY A 526 24.91 0.79 9.36
C GLY A 526 24.23 2.16 9.35
N HIS A 527 24.61 3.08 8.47
CA HIS A 527 23.96 4.40 8.40
C HIS A 527 22.54 4.31 7.84
N LEU A 528 21.68 5.20 8.33
CA LEU A 528 20.34 5.39 7.82
C LEU A 528 20.34 6.30 6.59
N PHE A 529 19.60 5.92 5.56
CA PHE A 529 19.28 6.75 4.41
C PHE A 529 17.79 7.10 4.40
N HIS A 530 17.50 8.37 4.17
CA HIS A 530 16.17 8.85 3.80
C HIS A 530 16.09 8.95 2.27
N LEU A 531 15.06 8.39 1.66
CA LEU A 531 14.84 8.49 0.22
C LEU A 531 13.95 9.70 -0.08
N SER A 532 14.34 10.55 -1.01
CA SER A 532 13.48 11.60 -1.55
C SER A 532 12.77 11.09 -2.80
N TYR A 533 11.46 10.90 -2.70
CA TYR A 533 10.61 10.54 -3.84
C TYR A 533 10.58 11.68 -4.87
N GLY A 534 10.49 12.93 -4.39
CA GLY A 534 10.41 14.11 -5.23
C GLY A 534 11.68 14.37 -6.03
N GLN A 535 12.85 14.16 -5.41
CA GLN A 535 14.16 14.48 -6.00
C GLN A 535 14.91 13.26 -6.55
N CYS A 536 14.31 12.06 -6.48
CA CYS A 536 14.87 10.80 -6.96
C CYS A 536 16.30 10.57 -6.46
N ARG A 537 16.53 10.72 -5.16
CA ARG A 537 17.87 10.59 -4.55
C ARG A 537 17.79 10.09 -3.12
N ALA A 538 18.93 9.61 -2.61
CA ALA A 538 19.10 9.31 -1.19
C ALA A 538 19.69 10.52 -0.45
N LEU A 539 19.37 10.62 0.84
CA LEU A 539 19.96 11.54 1.79
C LEU A 539 20.54 10.73 2.95
N LEU A 540 21.83 10.84 3.22
CA LEU A 540 22.45 10.23 4.39
C LEU A 540 21.94 10.94 5.64
N VAL A 541 21.46 10.18 6.62
CA VAL A 541 20.97 10.71 7.90
C VAL A 541 22.12 10.71 8.91
N LEU A 542 22.37 11.88 9.49
CA LEU A 542 23.29 12.08 10.60
C LEU A 542 22.45 12.33 11.86
N SER A 543 22.36 11.35 12.73
CA SER A 543 21.57 11.42 13.97
C SER A 543 22.46 11.46 15.21
N GLU A 544 22.01 12.19 16.22
CA GLU A 544 22.57 12.18 17.57
C GLU A 544 21.43 12.15 18.60
N GLU A 545 21.76 11.77 19.84
CA GLU A 545 20.88 11.93 20.98
C GLU A 545 21.53 12.86 22.01
N VAL A 546 20.80 13.89 22.42
CA VAL A 546 21.24 14.89 23.40
C VAL A 546 20.20 14.93 24.51
N ASP A 547 20.58 14.57 25.74
CA ASP A 547 19.68 14.51 26.91
C ASP A 547 18.33 13.82 26.61
N GLY A 548 18.38 12.63 26.00
CA GLY A 548 17.19 11.82 25.64
C GLY A 548 16.38 12.31 24.44
N GLN A 549 16.80 13.40 23.79
CA GLN A 549 16.18 13.96 22.59
C GLN A 549 16.97 13.56 21.35
N ALA A 550 16.36 12.77 20.48
CA ALA A 550 16.90 12.50 19.15
C ALA A 550 16.83 13.77 18.29
N GLN A 551 17.92 14.10 17.61
CA GLN A 551 17.98 15.19 16.65
C GLN A 551 19.02 14.86 15.57
N GLY A 552 19.06 15.64 14.51
CA GLY A 552 20.04 15.38 13.47
C GLY A 552 19.77 16.16 12.20
N GLY A 553 20.33 15.67 11.11
CA GLY A 553 20.20 16.26 9.80
C GLY A 553 20.47 15.28 8.67
N VAL A 554 20.49 15.83 7.47
CA VAL A 554 20.65 15.07 6.24
C VAL A 554 21.73 15.66 5.34
N VAL A 555 22.42 14.77 4.61
CA VAL A 555 23.43 15.09 3.61
C VAL A 555 22.95 14.54 2.26
N PRO A 556 22.71 15.38 1.24
CA PRO A 556 22.27 14.89 -0.06
C PRO A 556 23.34 14.03 -0.73
N MET A 557 22.99 12.80 -1.09
CA MET A 557 23.93 11.92 -1.81
C MET A 557 24.06 12.37 -3.27
N PRO A 558 25.25 12.20 -3.88
CA PRO A 558 25.50 12.68 -5.24
C PRO A 558 24.84 11.84 -6.33
N TRP A 559 24.45 10.59 -6.02
CA TRP A 559 23.77 9.70 -6.95
C TRP A 559 22.25 9.92 -6.99
N LYS A 560 21.67 9.67 -8.16
CA LYS A 560 20.25 9.78 -8.45
C LYS A 560 19.68 8.46 -8.96
N PHE A 561 18.37 8.35 -8.87
CA PHE A 561 17.58 7.21 -9.28
C PHE A 561 16.73 7.55 -10.50
N ASN A 562 16.38 6.52 -11.27
CA ASN A 562 15.59 6.67 -12.49
C ASN A 562 14.09 6.80 -12.24
N ALA A 563 13.64 6.59 -10.99
CA ALA A 563 12.28 6.87 -10.58
C ALA A 563 12.18 7.54 -9.21
N GLY A 564 10.99 8.00 -8.84
CA GLY A 564 10.72 8.53 -7.50
C GLY A 564 11.04 7.51 -6.42
N SER A 565 12.24 7.62 -5.84
CA SER A 565 12.80 6.65 -4.91
C SER A 565 12.04 6.68 -3.59
N MET A 566 11.40 5.57 -3.23
CA MET A 566 10.57 5.54 -2.02
C MET A 566 10.59 4.23 -1.25
N ARG A 567 11.23 3.17 -1.76
CA ARG A 567 11.39 1.91 -1.01
C ARG A 567 12.83 1.46 -1.11
N GLY A 568 13.44 1.15 0.03
CA GLY A 568 14.82 0.65 0.10
C GLY A 568 14.93 -0.61 0.94
N ARG A 569 15.67 -1.61 0.47
CA ARG A 569 15.96 -2.86 1.20
C ARG A 569 17.39 -3.31 0.94
N VAL A 570 18.01 -3.91 1.94
CA VAL A 570 19.30 -4.57 1.76
C VAL A 570 19.05 -6.01 1.32
N ASN A 571 19.72 -6.43 0.25
CA ASN A 571 19.70 -7.82 -0.18
C ASN A 571 20.58 -8.67 0.77
N PRO A 572 20.08 -9.77 1.35
CA PRO A 572 20.85 -10.59 2.28
C PRO A 572 22.06 -11.27 1.62
N SER A 573 22.04 -11.51 0.31
CA SER A 573 23.09 -12.25 -0.39
C SER A 573 24.30 -11.40 -0.76
N ASP A 574 24.11 -10.13 -1.16
CA ASP A 574 25.20 -9.24 -1.57
C ASP A 574 25.41 -8.03 -0.64
N ARG A 575 24.52 -7.84 0.35
CA ARG A 575 24.55 -6.77 1.35
C ARG A 575 24.43 -5.36 0.76
N GLN A 576 24.05 -5.25 -0.52
CA GLN A 576 23.85 -3.97 -1.18
C GLN A 576 22.43 -3.45 -0.97
N LEU A 577 22.26 -2.13 -1.12
CA LEU A 577 21.00 -1.44 -0.92
C LEU A 577 20.29 -1.34 -2.27
N TYR A 578 19.11 -1.91 -2.34
CA TYR A 578 18.25 -1.84 -3.50
C TYR A 578 17.14 -0.84 -3.28
N ILE A 579 16.85 -0.06 -4.31
CA ILE A 579 15.87 1.01 -4.31
C ILE A 579 14.86 0.72 -5.40
N SER A 580 13.58 0.82 -5.06
CA SER A 580 12.50 0.84 -6.03
C SER A 580 11.67 2.11 -5.90
N GLY A 581 11.06 2.50 -7.01
CA GLY A 581 10.29 3.72 -7.10
C GLY A 581 9.38 3.75 -8.31
N LEU A 582 8.56 4.80 -8.36
CA LEU A 582 7.62 5.04 -9.45
C LEU A 582 7.50 6.52 -9.78
N LYS A 583 7.02 6.84 -10.98
CA LYS A 583 6.61 8.19 -11.37
C LYS A 583 5.20 8.49 -10.88
N GLY A 584 4.99 9.72 -10.40
CA GLY A 584 3.71 10.12 -9.84
C GLY A 584 3.68 11.61 -9.47
N TRP A 585 3.31 11.92 -8.23
CA TRP A 585 3.08 13.30 -7.78
C TRP A 585 4.37 14.04 -7.47
N GLN A 586 4.55 15.25 -8.03
CA GLN A 586 5.63 16.17 -7.64
C GLN A 586 7.04 15.51 -7.61
N THR A 587 7.36 14.72 -8.64
CA THR A 587 8.66 14.05 -8.77
C THR A 587 9.39 14.46 -10.05
N THR A 588 10.72 14.47 -10.00
CA THR A 588 11.60 14.65 -11.16
C THR A 588 11.86 13.36 -11.93
N SER A 589 11.12 12.29 -11.62
CA SER A 589 11.24 10.93 -12.16
C SER A 589 11.26 10.89 -13.71
N PRO A 590 12.35 10.41 -14.34
CA PRO A 590 12.40 10.24 -15.79
C PRO A 590 11.70 8.97 -16.30
N ARG A 591 11.57 7.92 -15.47
CA ARG A 591 10.91 6.64 -15.81
C ARG A 591 9.67 6.40 -14.97
N ASP A 592 8.77 5.58 -15.47
CA ASP A 592 7.53 5.16 -14.81
C ASP A 592 7.78 4.32 -13.54
N GLY A 593 8.83 3.52 -13.55
CA GLY A 593 9.36 2.83 -12.38
C GLY A 593 10.84 2.51 -12.54
N ALA A 594 11.48 2.10 -11.44
CA ALA A 594 12.87 1.67 -11.44
C ALA A 594 13.12 0.64 -10.34
N PHE A 595 14.07 -0.26 -10.57
CA PHE A 595 14.64 -1.16 -9.58
C PHE A 595 16.16 -1.12 -9.71
N GLU A 596 16.84 -0.55 -8.72
CA GLU A 596 18.24 -0.14 -8.82
C GLU A 596 19.02 -0.57 -7.59
N ARG A 597 20.27 -1.00 -7.76
CA ARG A 597 21.19 -1.38 -6.69
C ARG A 597 22.23 -0.28 -6.50
N VAL A 598 22.38 0.22 -5.28
CA VAL A 598 23.53 1.03 -4.88
C VAL A 598 24.62 0.10 -4.38
N ARG A 599 25.76 0.10 -5.06
CA ARG A 599 26.89 -0.78 -4.77
C ARG A 599 28.11 0.01 -4.30
N TYR A 600 28.68 -0.38 -3.17
CA TYR A 600 29.98 0.14 -2.73
C TYR A 600 31.11 -0.47 -3.59
N THR A 601 32.00 0.36 -4.12
CA THR A 601 33.08 -0.07 -5.03
C THR A 601 34.40 -0.37 -4.33
N GLY A 602 34.51 -0.07 -3.03
CA GLY A 602 35.76 -0.13 -2.28
C GLY A 602 36.60 1.15 -2.34
N GLU A 603 36.20 2.14 -3.16
CA GLU A 603 36.92 3.43 -3.18
C GLU A 603 36.66 4.24 -1.89
N LYS A 604 37.56 5.20 -1.63
CA LYS A 604 37.42 6.15 -0.52
C LYS A 604 36.19 7.03 -0.67
N VAL A 605 35.52 7.31 0.44
CA VAL A 605 34.32 8.15 0.50
C VAL A 605 34.70 9.50 1.09
N TYR A 606 34.24 10.62 0.51
CA TYR A 606 34.59 11.96 0.99
C TYR A 606 33.34 12.72 1.45
N LEU A 607 32.78 12.32 2.59
CA LEU A 607 31.52 12.85 3.11
C LEU A 607 31.57 13.03 4.64
N PRO A 608 30.76 13.93 5.21
CA PRO A 608 30.48 13.92 6.64
C PRO A 608 29.69 12.66 7.02
N VAL A 609 30.10 12.02 8.11
CA VAL A 609 29.51 10.78 8.66
C VAL A 609 28.99 10.96 10.09
N ALA A 610 29.29 12.08 10.76
CA ALA A 610 28.63 12.43 12.01
C ALA A 610 28.51 13.95 12.21
N LEU A 611 27.49 14.34 12.95
CA LEU A 611 27.22 15.70 13.39
C LEU A 611 26.95 15.66 14.90
N GLY A 612 27.59 16.56 15.65
CA GLY A 612 27.36 16.72 17.08
C GLY A 612 27.12 18.18 17.45
N VAL A 613 26.04 18.47 18.15
CA VAL A 613 25.71 19.85 18.58
C VAL A 613 26.16 20.09 20.01
N LYS A 614 26.96 21.15 20.20
CA LYS A 614 27.48 21.60 21.50
C LYS A 614 26.97 23.01 21.82
N LYS A 615 27.12 23.46 23.07
CA LYS A 615 26.77 24.84 23.46
C LYS A 615 27.63 25.87 22.73
N SER A 616 28.92 25.60 22.60
CA SER A 616 29.90 26.50 21.97
C SER A 616 30.05 26.34 20.45
N GLY A 617 29.46 25.29 19.86
CA GLY A 617 29.71 25.02 18.44
C GLY A 617 29.14 23.70 17.90
N LEU A 618 29.61 23.33 16.72
CA LEU A 618 29.21 22.14 15.99
C LEU A 618 30.43 21.27 15.69
N LYS A 619 30.36 19.97 15.98
CA LYS A 619 31.37 18.98 15.58
C LYS A 619 30.92 18.27 14.31
N LEU A 620 31.72 18.35 13.26
CA LEU A 620 31.53 17.59 12.01
C LEU A 620 32.61 16.52 11.93
N THR A 621 32.24 15.25 11.69
CA THR A 621 33.21 14.17 11.45
C THR A 621 33.09 13.68 10.02
N PHE A 622 34.21 13.54 9.33
CA PHE A 622 34.34 13.11 7.94
C PHE A 622 34.93 11.70 7.85
N SER A 623 34.57 10.98 6.80
CA SER A 623 35.06 9.62 6.54
C SER A 623 36.56 9.55 6.26
N GLU A 624 37.14 10.60 5.68
CA GLU A 624 38.56 10.68 5.30
C GLU A 624 39.25 11.88 5.98
N PRO A 625 40.56 11.79 6.25
CA PRO A 625 41.33 12.91 6.77
C PRO A 625 41.31 14.13 5.84
N LEU A 626 41.12 15.30 6.44
CA LEU A 626 41.09 16.60 5.77
C LEU A 626 42.45 17.27 5.79
N GLU A 627 42.72 18.09 4.77
CA GLU A 627 43.90 18.94 4.72
C GLU A 627 43.80 20.04 5.81
N PRO A 628 44.82 20.20 6.69
CA PRO A 628 44.74 21.08 7.86
C PRO A 628 44.41 22.54 7.56
N GLU A 629 45.02 23.14 6.53
CA GLU A 629 44.81 24.55 6.19
C GLU A 629 43.37 24.81 5.71
N SER A 630 42.86 23.97 4.81
CA SER A 630 41.50 24.06 4.32
C SER A 630 40.48 23.76 5.41
N ALA A 631 40.71 22.79 6.28
CA ALA A 631 39.76 22.40 7.33
C ALA A 631 39.71 23.40 8.50
N SER A 632 40.82 24.07 8.79
CA SER A 632 40.92 25.03 9.90
C SER A 632 40.55 26.47 9.49
N SER A 633 40.14 26.68 8.23
CA SER A 633 39.79 28.00 7.71
C SER A 633 38.29 28.28 7.85
N PRO A 634 37.86 29.24 8.70
CA PRO A 634 36.43 29.50 8.94
C PRO A 634 35.68 29.95 7.68
N SER A 635 36.34 30.61 6.73
CA SER A 635 35.74 31.07 5.47
C SER A 635 35.36 29.93 4.52
N ARG A 636 35.81 28.69 4.79
CA ARG A 636 35.40 27.49 4.05
C ARG A 636 34.06 26.93 4.51
N TYR A 637 33.48 27.53 5.56
CA TYR A 637 32.19 27.18 6.12
C TYR A 637 31.22 28.36 6.02
N SER A 638 29.96 28.07 5.69
CA SER A 638 28.87 29.05 5.72
C SER A 638 27.70 28.42 6.44
N VAL A 639 27.16 29.13 7.44
CA VAL A 639 26.06 28.64 8.27
C VAL A 639 24.88 29.60 8.19
N GLU A 640 23.70 29.05 7.89
CA GLU A 640 22.43 29.78 7.91
C GLU A 640 21.43 29.06 8.84
N ARG A 641 20.53 29.82 9.49
CA ARG A 641 19.44 29.26 10.29
C ARG A 641 18.11 29.96 10.07
N TRP A 642 17.01 29.25 10.25
CA TRP A 642 15.65 29.79 10.14
C TRP A 642 14.63 28.87 10.80
N ASN A 643 13.41 29.40 10.99
CA ASN A 643 12.28 28.64 11.51
C ASN A 643 11.14 28.56 10.48
N TYR A 644 10.25 27.60 10.71
CA TYR A 644 9.01 27.44 9.97
C TYR A 644 7.80 27.75 10.87
N ARG A 645 6.64 27.99 10.26
CA ARG A 645 5.37 28.20 10.98
C ARG A 645 4.48 26.97 10.85
N TRP A 646 4.15 26.36 11.98
CA TRP A 646 3.16 25.28 12.06
C TRP A 646 1.74 25.82 11.99
N THR A 647 1.14 25.76 10.81
CA THR A 647 -0.18 26.36 10.53
C THR A 647 -0.98 25.51 9.54
N LYS A 648 -2.26 25.81 9.38
CA LYS A 648 -3.13 25.19 8.35
C LYS A 648 -2.74 25.53 6.90
N ASN A 649 -1.83 26.47 6.66
CA ASN A 649 -1.39 26.83 5.31
C ASN A 649 -0.49 25.74 4.72
N TYR A 650 -0.46 25.62 3.40
CA TYR A 650 0.40 24.64 2.73
C TYR A 650 1.88 25.02 2.89
N GLY A 651 2.63 24.22 3.64
CA GLY A 651 4.04 24.45 3.93
C GLY A 651 4.28 25.73 4.72
N SER A 652 5.54 26.15 4.77
CA SER A 652 5.95 27.42 5.37
C SER A 652 7.01 28.10 4.52
N LYS A 653 7.02 29.43 4.58
CA LYS A 653 8.20 30.21 4.19
C LYS A 653 9.31 30.03 5.23
N ASP A 654 10.51 30.44 4.88
CA ASP A 654 11.62 30.57 5.81
C ASP A 654 11.45 31.88 6.59
N TRP A 655 11.42 31.79 7.92
CA TRP A 655 11.30 32.94 8.82
C TRP A 655 12.59 33.13 9.60
N LEU A 656 13.03 34.39 9.71
CA LEU A 656 14.23 34.72 10.48
C LEU A 656 14.10 34.20 11.92
N PHE A 657 15.15 33.59 12.41
CA PHE A 657 15.24 33.21 13.82
C PHE A 657 15.33 34.45 14.71
N SER A 658 16.09 35.47 14.28
CA SER A 658 16.29 36.73 14.99
C SER A 658 15.06 37.65 15.01
N ASN A 659 14.17 37.52 14.03
CA ASN A 659 12.92 38.27 13.93
C ASN A 659 11.81 37.38 13.33
N PRO A 660 11.04 36.66 14.18
CA PRO A 660 10.04 35.69 13.74
C PRO A 660 8.91 36.24 12.86
N ASP A 661 8.76 37.58 12.77
CA ASP A 661 7.76 38.26 11.94
C ASP A 661 8.27 38.66 10.55
N LYS A 662 9.54 38.38 10.24
CA LYS A 662 10.15 38.66 8.94
C LYS A 662 10.60 37.38 8.23
N MET A 663 10.29 37.30 6.94
CA MET A 663 10.79 36.23 6.08
C MET A 663 12.30 36.38 5.85
N GLY A 664 13.03 35.27 5.86
CA GLY A 664 14.47 35.25 5.61
C GLY A 664 15.20 34.14 6.34
N ARG A 665 16.53 34.16 6.22
CA ARG A 665 17.46 33.29 6.94
C ARG A 665 18.54 34.13 7.60
N ASP A 666 18.87 33.81 8.85
CA ASP A 666 19.98 34.45 9.55
C ASP A 666 21.29 33.79 9.13
N ARG A 667 22.31 34.59 8.82
CA ARG A 667 23.67 34.11 8.66
C ARG A 667 24.34 34.03 10.03
N MET A 668 25.03 32.92 10.30
CA MET A 668 25.83 32.75 11.51
C MET A 668 27.31 32.82 11.17
N GLN A 669 28.07 33.54 12.00
CA GLN A 669 29.52 33.64 11.86
C GLN A 669 30.19 32.41 12.48
N VAL A 670 31.06 31.76 11.71
CA VAL A 670 31.99 30.76 12.23
C VAL A 670 33.22 31.51 12.74
N SER A 671 33.42 31.53 14.05
CA SER A 671 34.50 32.28 14.70
C SER A 671 35.85 31.58 14.55
N SER A 672 35.85 30.25 14.68
CA SER A 672 37.03 29.42 14.42
C SER A 672 36.61 28.02 13.94
N ALA A 673 37.52 27.33 13.25
CA ALA A 673 37.39 25.94 12.85
C ALA A 673 38.63 25.18 13.33
N LYS A 674 38.44 24.17 14.18
CA LYS A 674 39.53 23.40 14.80
C LYS A 674 39.50 21.96 14.32
N LEU A 675 40.52 21.56 13.57
CA LEU A 675 40.71 20.17 13.13
C LEU A 675 41.23 19.31 14.29
N SER A 676 40.68 18.12 14.47
CA SER A 676 41.14 17.12 15.43
C SER A 676 42.49 16.52 15.02
N ALA A 677 43.19 15.91 15.99
CA ALA A 677 44.50 15.31 15.76
C ALA A 677 44.51 14.19 14.71
N ASP A 678 43.40 13.45 14.57
CA ASP A 678 43.23 12.41 13.54
C ASP A 678 42.89 12.97 12.14
N GLY A 679 42.72 14.28 12.02
CA GLY A 679 42.38 14.98 10.78
C GLY A 679 40.95 14.74 10.29
N ARG A 680 40.07 14.08 11.06
CA ARG A 680 38.74 13.67 10.58
C ARG A 680 37.59 14.48 11.14
N SER A 681 37.78 15.17 12.26
CA SER A 681 36.73 15.97 12.88
C SER A 681 37.08 17.45 12.89
N VAL A 682 36.12 18.30 12.54
CA VAL A 682 36.26 19.76 12.65
C VAL A 682 35.24 20.27 13.65
N PHE A 683 35.72 21.00 14.66
CA PHE A 683 34.86 21.74 15.58
C PHE A 683 34.73 23.19 15.09
N LEU A 684 33.50 23.59 14.75
CA LEU A 684 33.14 24.94 14.33
C LEU A 684 32.63 25.71 15.55
N GLU A 685 33.37 26.71 16.00
CA GLU A 685 32.92 27.62 17.06
C GLU A 685 31.91 28.62 16.48
N ILE A 686 30.69 28.58 17.01
CA ILE A 686 29.57 29.39 16.54
C ILE A 686 28.84 29.94 17.77
N ALA A 687 28.88 31.25 17.95
CA ALA A 687 28.18 31.90 19.05
C ALA A 687 26.66 31.95 18.82
N GLY A 688 25.90 31.88 19.92
CA GLY A 688 24.45 32.07 19.88
C GLY A 688 23.67 30.91 19.24
N LEU A 689 24.22 29.68 19.28
CA LEU A 689 23.44 28.48 18.99
C LEU A 689 22.26 28.34 19.95
N ALA A 690 21.13 27.90 19.42
CA ALA A 690 19.87 27.73 20.13
C ALA A 690 18.99 26.72 19.38
N PRO A 691 17.97 26.15 20.03
CA PRO A 691 17.01 25.29 19.36
C PRO A 691 16.39 25.99 18.13
N VAL A 692 16.46 25.34 16.97
CA VAL A 692 16.03 25.90 15.70
C VAL A 692 15.52 24.79 14.78
N MET A 693 14.44 25.06 14.04
CA MET A 693 13.85 24.06 13.14
C MET A 693 14.78 23.71 11.98
N GLN A 694 15.60 24.65 11.51
CA GLN A 694 16.48 24.41 10.38
C GLN A 694 17.78 25.21 10.47
N MET A 695 18.88 24.50 10.27
CA MET A 695 20.22 25.07 10.08
C MET A 695 20.91 24.36 8.92
N GLN A 696 21.45 25.16 8.00
CA GLN A 696 22.24 24.70 6.87
C GLN A 696 23.72 24.98 7.13
N ILE A 697 24.56 23.97 7.00
CA ILE A 697 26.02 24.09 7.03
C ILE A 697 26.56 23.75 5.66
N ARG A 698 27.15 24.72 4.98
CA ARG A 698 27.86 24.52 3.71
C ARG A 698 29.35 24.48 3.95
N TYR A 699 30.04 23.51 3.38
CA TYR A 699 31.49 23.35 3.49
C TYR A 699 32.15 23.19 2.11
N ARG A 700 33.37 23.70 1.97
CA ARG A 700 34.22 23.56 0.77
C ARG A 700 35.67 23.30 1.19
N LEU A 701 36.00 22.03 1.38
CA LEU A 701 37.24 21.57 1.97
C LEU A 701 38.08 20.77 0.98
N ARG A 702 39.29 20.39 1.40
CA ARG A 702 40.15 19.43 0.71
C ARG A 702 40.52 18.28 1.63
N SER A 703 40.65 17.08 1.09
CA SER A 703 41.26 15.94 1.79
C SER A 703 42.78 16.02 1.73
N VAL A 704 43.47 15.26 2.59
CA VAL A 704 44.95 15.16 2.58
C VAL A 704 45.49 14.65 1.25
N ASP A 705 44.75 13.78 0.55
CA ASP A 705 45.09 13.28 -0.79
C ASP A 705 44.60 14.20 -1.93
N GLY A 706 44.18 15.42 -1.59
CA GLY A 706 43.95 16.50 -2.56
C GLY A 706 42.59 16.49 -3.25
N ARG A 707 41.65 15.62 -2.85
CA ARG A 707 40.26 15.61 -3.38
C ARG A 707 39.44 16.76 -2.80
N ASP A 708 38.50 17.25 -3.61
CA ASP A 708 37.51 18.22 -3.16
C ASP A 708 36.46 17.56 -2.27
N VAL A 709 36.24 18.14 -1.08
CA VAL A 709 35.23 17.69 -0.11
C VAL A 709 34.26 18.83 0.11
N ARG A 710 33.14 18.82 -0.62
CA ARG A 710 32.15 19.92 -0.58
C ARG A 710 30.73 19.40 -0.50
N GLY A 711 29.87 20.14 0.19
CA GLY A 711 28.47 19.75 0.34
C GLY A 711 27.72 20.65 1.30
N ASP A 712 26.50 20.21 1.61
CA ASP A 712 25.58 20.87 2.51
C ASP A 712 25.04 19.83 3.53
N ILE A 713 24.95 20.24 4.79
CA ILE A 713 24.26 19.51 5.86
C ILE A 713 23.04 20.34 6.25
N PHE A 714 21.85 19.72 6.27
CA PHE A 714 20.60 20.35 6.67
C PHE A 714 20.10 19.69 7.94
N HIS A 715 20.07 20.40 9.07
CA HIS A 715 19.81 19.79 10.37
C HIS A 715 18.88 20.62 11.25
N THR A 716 18.32 19.97 12.27
CA THR A 716 17.48 20.56 13.29
C THR A 716 18.17 20.46 14.64
N ILE A 717 18.03 21.50 15.47
CA ILE A 717 18.54 21.51 16.84
C ILE A 717 17.34 21.58 17.78
N HIS A 718 17.16 20.58 18.63
CA HIS A 718 16.18 20.62 19.71
C HIS A 718 16.84 20.93 21.04
N LYS A 719 18.04 20.38 21.27
CA LYS A 719 18.87 20.58 22.46
C LYS A 719 20.34 20.82 22.08
N LEU A 720 21.05 21.49 22.98
CA LEU A 720 22.49 21.72 22.87
C LEU A 720 23.21 20.79 23.86
N GLY A 721 24.15 19.98 23.37
CA GLY A 721 24.97 19.15 24.24
C GLY A 721 25.93 19.97 25.10
N ALA A 722 26.33 19.43 26.25
CA ALA A 722 27.44 19.98 27.03
C ALA A 722 28.73 19.97 26.21
N ASP A 723 29.56 21.02 26.33
CA ASP A 723 30.79 21.19 25.57
C ASP A 723 31.75 19.99 25.69
#